data_AF-A0A562T6U9-F1
#
_entry.id   AF-A0A562T6U9-F1
#
_cell.length_a   1.000
_cell.length_b   1.000
_cell.length_c   1.000
_cell.angle_alpha   90.00
_cell.angle_beta   90.00
_cell.angle_gamma   90.00
#
_symmetry.space_group_name_H-M   'P 1'
#
loop_
_entity.id
_entity.type
_entity.pdbx_description
1 polymer ?
#
loop_
_entity_poly.entity_id
_entity_poly.type
_entity_poly.pdbx_seq_one_letter_code
_entity_poly.pdbx_strand_id
1 'polypeptide(L)'
;MNKLLRNVLVCLAALCCITDAHAQQKRWIITPERPVTGDTVHMQYYPDSVMLATGRPPGAVVYKYDTLYHWSVSDLALRPAKDGGYTADIHLDSTTGLLAFKFTAGEVADNNNDTGYIIMCASGGRQYKGAYAGYGLLRAPRYNMGIPGYYQHLNISDTAVYFWMNQEIGYQQGAARQVVLPFVEALSKMEMLAGNPPASNPRIHRAASYMLHLPAPTEKELYVTALMYSKYLGDQQTADSIHAAMRQQFPAGIINKLDAWNALSAYVLKEKDSQKVLARQEEFLQRFPQDHALDQLAGIDYDRIYRSIAAIYIARKDTTFLRRYLDVLPLPVLALAYYKMVEIPYDIWKSAPAKDVYGASAAMLERFRQLKNERPQAYWYYSPREWTAYCDKLFRNNYVTHAHILQETGRDKAGLEMAAFAQQLFSYRNATLNEVQARLLEKAGKEKELSAVLHNSVRMNQASAAIFDMLKKEYLHTYSNEAGFDAWLNSLKDAHTMELLEEELAGRMIRQPAAPFVLEDMNNHKVSLSSLSGKVVVLDFWATWCGPCKAAMPGMQMAQERFRDDSNVVFYFIDTQEKDPQYREKVKAFIAQKRYPFRVLFDNGEATYEAYRQLIHTSGIPFKIVIDPAGNVRFGQVGYMGSPSALADEISIMVSLARQAE
;
A
#
# COMPACT_ATOMS: atom_id res chain seq x y z
N MET A 1 62.82 -17.29 -18.68
CA MET A 1 61.64 -17.27 -19.58
C MET A 1 60.59 -16.26 -19.07
N ASN A 2 60.99 -15.01 -18.78
CA ASN A 2 60.25 -14.12 -17.86
C ASN A 2 60.15 -12.64 -18.34
N LYS A 3 60.23 -12.39 -19.65
CA LYS A 3 60.00 -11.07 -20.27
C LYS A 3 58.93 -11.08 -21.38
N LEU A 4 58.70 -12.22 -22.06
CA LEU A 4 57.62 -12.32 -23.05
C LEU A 4 56.22 -12.42 -22.43
N LEU A 5 56.04 -13.15 -21.32
CA LEU A 5 54.74 -13.25 -20.63
C LEU A 5 54.26 -11.92 -20.03
N ARG A 6 55.19 -11.03 -19.65
CA ARG A 6 54.85 -9.73 -19.07
C ARG A 6 54.35 -8.73 -20.12
N ASN A 7 54.81 -8.82 -21.37
CA ASN A 7 54.34 -7.95 -22.45
C ASN A 7 53.02 -8.44 -23.08
N VAL A 8 52.74 -9.74 -23.04
CA VAL A 8 51.44 -10.29 -23.47
C VAL A 8 50.32 -9.98 -22.45
N LEU A 9 50.62 -10.01 -21.14
CA LEU A 9 49.66 -9.60 -20.10
C LEU A 9 49.38 -8.08 -20.07
N VAL A 10 50.36 -7.24 -20.42
CA VAL A 10 50.14 -5.78 -20.51
C VAL A 10 49.36 -5.40 -21.77
N CYS A 11 49.48 -6.14 -22.88
CA CYS A 11 48.65 -5.92 -24.06
C CYS A 11 47.22 -6.47 -23.90
N LEU A 12 47.02 -7.58 -23.17
CA LEU A 12 45.66 -8.08 -22.86
C LEU A 12 44.93 -7.24 -21.82
N ALA A 13 45.63 -6.65 -20.84
CA ALA A 13 45.03 -5.68 -19.93
C ALA A 13 44.69 -4.34 -20.61
N ALA A 14 45.43 -3.95 -21.66
CA ALA A 14 45.12 -2.76 -22.45
C ALA A 14 43.99 -2.99 -23.48
N LEU A 15 43.74 -4.23 -23.92
CA LEU A 15 42.61 -4.57 -24.81
C LEU A 15 41.29 -4.88 -24.07
N CYS A 16 41.34 -5.26 -22.79
CA CYS A 16 40.13 -5.38 -21.94
C CYS A 16 39.68 -4.04 -21.33
N CYS A 17 40.41 -2.94 -21.54
CA CYS A 17 40.01 -1.59 -21.12
C CYS A 17 39.50 -0.71 -22.28
N ILE A 18 39.28 -1.29 -23.48
CA ILE A 18 38.82 -0.54 -24.67
C ILE A 18 37.38 -0.90 -25.06
N THR A 19 36.70 -1.82 -24.37
CA THR A 19 35.28 -2.14 -24.62
C THR A 19 34.27 -1.54 -23.63
N ASP A 20 34.71 -0.88 -22.55
CA ASP A 20 33.83 -0.09 -21.66
C ASP A 20 33.87 1.42 -21.95
N ALA A 21 34.49 1.80 -23.08
CA ALA A 21 34.49 3.17 -23.61
C ALA A 21 33.49 3.35 -24.77
N HIS A 22 32.49 2.47 -24.90
CA HIS A 22 31.25 2.86 -25.52
C HIS A 22 30.61 3.89 -24.59
N ALA A 23 30.77 5.17 -24.97
CA ALA A 23 30.22 6.33 -24.31
C ALA A 23 28.91 5.99 -23.60
N GLN A 24 28.93 5.98 -22.26
CA GLN A 24 27.73 5.82 -21.47
C GLN A 24 26.83 7.01 -21.86
N GLN A 25 25.87 6.75 -22.76
CA GLN A 25 24.98 7.77 -23.29
C GLN A 25 24.36 8.46 -22.08
N LYS A 26 24.53 9.79 -21.97
CA LYS A 26 23.91 10.57 -20.90
C LYS A 26 22.42 10.21 -20.90
N ARG A 27 21.95 9.56 -19.83
CA ARG A 27 20.55 9.12 -19.70
C ARG A 27 19.56 10.27 -19.77
N TRP A 28 20.03 11.47 -19.48
CA TRP A 28 19.27 12.69 -19.53
C TRP A 28 20.10 13.81 -20.13
N ILE A 29 19.58 14.40 -21.20
CA ILE A 29 20.21 15.49 -21.94
C ILE A 29 19.20 16.63 -22.00
N ILE A 30 19.64 17.84 -21.68
CA ILE A 30 18.84 19.06 -21.83
C ILE A 30 19.58 20.07 -22.70
N THR A 31 18.85 20.74 -23.58
CA THR A 31 19.39 21.81 -24.43
C THR A 31 18.52 23.06 -24.28
N PRO A 32 19.10 24.21 -23.93
CA PRO A 32 20.51 24.42 -23.57
C PRO A 32 20.90 23.74 -22.23
N GLU A 33 22.18 23.39 -22.05
CA GLU A 33 22.67 22.70 -20.83
C GLU A 33 22.56 23.57 -19.56
N ARG A 34 22.48 24.89 -19.72
CA ARG A 34 22.33 25.87 -18.63
C ARG A 34 21.18 26.81 -18.95
N PRO A 35 19.93 26.33 -18.85
CA PRO A 35 18.80 27.10 -19.32
C PRO A 35 18.49 28.26 -18.39
N VAL A 36 18.08 29.38 -18.98
CA VAL A 36 17.69 30.60 -18.29
C VAL A 36 16.20 30.87 -18.46
N THR A 37 15.65 31.73 -17.61
CA THR A 37 14.27 32.22 -17.75
C THR A 37 14.03 32.73 -19.18
N GLY A 38 12.97 32.25 -19.81
CA GLY A 38 12.59 32.53 -21.19
C GLY A 38 12.94 31.40 -22.18
N ASP A 39 13.87 30.51 -21.82
CA ASP A 39 14.26 29.41 -22.70
C ASP A 39 13.15 28.36 -22.88
N THR A 40 13.21 27.67 -24.01
CA THR A 40 12.56 26.37 -24.19
C THR A 40 13.63 25.29 -24.05
N VAL A 41 13.51 24.46 -23.01
CA VAL A 41 14.41 23.35 -22.74
C VAL A 41 13.95 22.13 -23.51
N HIS A 42 14.76 21.68 -24.45
CA HIS A 42 14.58 20.42 -25.15
C HIS A 42 15.21 19.30 -24.33
N MET A 43 14.39 18.41 -23.79
CA MET A 43 14.79 17.29 -22.97
C MET A 43 14.82 16.00 -23.79
N GLN A 44 15.86 15.18 -23.60
CA GLN A 44 15.93 13.79 -24.03
C GLN A 44 16.18 12.89 -22.82
N TYR A 45 15.46 11.78 -22.75
CA TYR A 45 15.53 10.79 -21.67
C TYR A 45 15.68 9.37 -22.24
N TYR A 46 16.62 8.61 -21.69
CA TYR A 46 16.88 7.22 -22.04
C TYR A 46 16.64 6.32 -20.80
N PRO A 47 15.59 5.48 -20.82
CA PRO A 47 15.29 4.55 -19.73
C PRO A 47 16.42 3.54 -19.51
N ASP A 48 16.62 3.10 -18.27
CA ASP A 48 17.54 2.01 -17.95
C ASP A 48 16.91 0.64 -18.21
N SER A 49 17.72 -0.41 -18.05
CA SER A 49 17.29 -1.79 -18.17
C SER A 49 16.14 -2.15 -17.22
N VAL A 50 16.08 -1.57 -16.01
CA VAL A 50 15.01 -1.84 -15.03
C VAL A 50 13.68 -1.27 -15.52
N MET A 51 13.68 -0.04 -16.03
CA MET A 51 12.52 0.58 -16.67
C MET A 51 12.09 -0.18 -17.92
N LEU A 52 13.03 -0.55 -18.79
CA LEU A 52 12.74 -1.28 -20.02
C LEU A 52 12.16 -2.68 -19.75
N ALA A 53 12.64 -3.36 -18.70
CA ALA A 53 12.13 -4.67 -18.28
C ALA A 53 10.65 -4.65 -17.88
N THR A 54 10.07 -3.48 -17.57
CA THR A 54 8.63 -3.37 -17.29
C THR A 54 7.76 -3.58 -18.54
N GLY A 55 8.32 -3.46 -19.74
CA GLY A 55 7.58 -3.54 -21.01
C GLY A 55 6.57 -2.39 -21.22
N ARG A 56 6.61 -1.34 -20.38
CA ARG A 56 5.71 -0.19 -20.44
C ARG A 56 6.46 1.06 -20.89
N PRO A 57 5.83 1.94 -21.69
CA PRO A 57 6.44 3.23 -22.00
C PRO A 57 6.58 4.06 -20.71
N PRO A 58 7.70 4.77 -20.51
CA PRO A 58 7.88 5.66 -19.37
C PRO A 58 6.92 6.84 -19.47
N GLY A 59 6.36 7.23 -18.33
CA GLY A 59 5.78 8.55 -18.11
C GLY A 59 6.77 9.45 -17.37
N ALA A 60 6.61 10.76 -17.50
CA ALA A 60 7.39 11.74 -16.72
C ALA A 60 6.48 12.54 -15.78
N VAL A 61 7.03 12.88 -14.63
CA VAL A 61 6.46 13.77 -13.63
C VAL A 61 7.42 14.92 -13.44
N VAL A 62 6.92 16.15 -13.49
CA VAL A 62 7.70 17.36 -13.20
C VAL A 62 7.15 18.05 -11.97
N TYR A 63 8.07 18.35 -11.06
CA TYR A 63 7.83 19.13 -9.87
C TYR A 63 8.45 20.50 -10.05
N LYS A 64 7.65 21.55 -9.84
CA LYS A 64 8.10 22.94 -9.90
C LYS A 64 8.15 23.51 -8.50
N TYR A 65 9.29 24.08 -8.14
CA TYR A 65 9.42 24.97 -7.00
C TYR A 65 9.42 26.41 -7.50
N ASP A 66 8.39 27.16 -7.13
CA ASP A 66 8.16 28.49 -7.66
C ASP A 66 8.91 29.60 -6.90
N THR A 67 8.87 30.81 -7.42
CA THR A 67 9.48 32.01 -6.79
C THR A 67 8.75 32.48 -5.53
N LEU A 68 7.62 31.86 -5.19
CA LEU A 68 6.87 32.03 -3.95
C LEU A 68 7.16 30.90 -2.94
N TYR A 69 8.12 30.02 -3.23
CA TYR A 69 8.56 28.90 -2.38
C TYR A 69 7.52 27.79 -2.20
N HIS A 70 6.65 27.61 -3.20
CA HIS A 70 5.67 26.53 -3.22
C HIS A 70 6.05 25.45 -4.22
N TRP A 71 5.74 24.20 -3.84
CA TRP A 71 5.80 23.08 -4.77
C TRP A 71 4.49 22.92 -5.53
N SER A 72 4.61 22.59 -6.80
CA SER A 72 3.52 22.11 -7.65
C SER A 72 4.01 20.93 -8.48
N VAL A 73 3.08 20.09 -8.93
CA VAL A 73 3.38 18.87 -9.70
C VAL A 73 2.45 18.74 -10.89
N SER A 74 3.00 18.26 -12.01
CA SER A 74 2.23 17.95 -13.22
C SER A 74 2.81 16.75 -13.95
N ASP A 75 1.98 16.10 -14.77
CA ASP A 75 2.42 15.10 -15.72
C ASP A 75 3.11 15.78 -16.90
N LEU A 76 4.28 15.27 -17.28
CA LEU A 76 5.00 15.71 -18.48
C LEU A 76 4.80 14.68 -19.60
N ALA A 77 4.22 15.11 -20.71
CA ALA A 77 4.02 14.27 -21.88
C ALA A 77 5.35 14.00 -22.59
N LEU A 78 5.68 12.72 -22.76
CA LEU A 78 6.87 12.28 -23.48
C LEU A 78 6.52 11.85 -24.90
N ARG A 79 7.39 12.17 -25.87
CA ARG A 79 7.30 11.73 -27.26
C ARG A 79 8.42 10.72 -27.55
N PRO A 80 8.14 9.50 -28.04
CA PRO A 80 9.19 8.55 -28.37
C PRO A 80 10.08 9.07 -29.51
N ALA A 81 11.38 8.84 -29.40
CA ALA A 81 12.38 9.18 -30.41
C ALA A 81 12.85 7.92 -31.16
N LYS A 82 13.47 8.11 -32.33
CA LYS A 82 13.90 7.01 -33.22
C LYS A 82 15.06 6.19 -32.66
N ASP A 83 15.81 6.75 -31.72
CA ASP A 83 16.99 6.16 -31.08
C ASP A 83 16.65 5.39 -29.79
N GLY A 84 15.36 5.16 -29.51
CA GLY A 84 14.90 4.48 -28.30
C GLY A 84 14.76 5.41 -27.08
N GLY A 85 15.07 6.70 -27.22
CA GLY A 85 14.84 7.70 -26.20
C GLY A 85 13.42 8.29 -26.21
N TYR A 86 13.18 9.22 -25.29
CA TYR A 86 11.95 9.98 -25.13
C TYR A 86 12.26 11.47 -25.02
N THR A 87 11.41 12.31 -25.61
CA THR A 87 11.63 13.76 -25.68
C THR A 87 10.47 14.55 -25.10
N ALA A 88 10.77 15.73 -24.56
CA ALA A 88 9.79 16.73 -24.17
C ALA A 88 10.38 18.14 -24.26
N ASP A 89 9.51 19.12 -24.50
CA ASP A 89 9.87 20.54 -24.51
C ASP A 89 9.28 21.21 -23.27
N ILE A 90 10.08 22.01 -22.57
CA ILE A 90 9.70 22.63 -21.30
C ILE A 90 10.03 24.12 -21.37
N HIS A 91 9.02 24.97 -21.24
CA HIS A 91 9.22 26.42 -21.20
C HIS A 91 9.54 26.91 -19.79
N LEU A 92 10.64 27.65 -19.61
CA LEU A 92 11.01 28.21 -18.32
C LEU A 92 10.47 29.63 -18.17
N ASP A 93 9.41 29.77 -17.36
CA ASP A 93 8.85 31.08 -17.03
C ASP A 93 9.62 31.79 -15.90
N SER A 94 9.31 33.08 -15.67
CA SER A 94 9.91 33.89 -14.60
C SER A 94 9.35 33.60 -13.21
N THR A 95 8.57 32.53 -13.05
CA THR A 95 7.98 32.11 -11.78
C THR A 95 8.59 30.80 -11.29
N THR A 96 9.57 30.25 -12.02
CA THR A 96 10.17 28.95 -11.73
C THR A 96 11.57 29.13 -11.16
N GLY A 97 11.80 28.63 -9.95
CA GLY A 97 13.14 28.55 -9.35
C GLY A 97 13.82 27.21 -9.62
N LEU A 98 13.08 26.12 -9.48
CA LEU A 98 13.59 24.76 -9.67
C LEU A 98 12.57 23.90 -10.41
N LEU A 99 13.07 23.03 -11.30
CA LEU A 99 12.33 21.87 -11.77
C LEU A 99 13.04 20.59 -11.33
N ALA A 100 12.28 19.62 -10.82
CA ALA A 100 12.74 18.27 -10.53
C ALA A 100 11.90 17.26 -11.29
N PHE A 101 12.54 16.25 -11.88
CA PHE A 101 11.87 15.25 -12.71
C PHE A 101 11.98 13.86 -12.09
N LYS A 102 10.93 13.07 -12.32
CA LYS A 102 10.90 11.64 -12.01
C LYS A 102 10.24 10.93 -13.18
N PHE A 103 10.84 9.83 -13.63
CA PHE A 103 10.27 8.98 -14.67
C PHE A 103 9.66 7.74 -14.02
N THR A 104 8.55 7.24 -14.56
CA THR A 104 7.81 6.11 -13.99
C THR A 104 7.37 5.15 -15.09
N ALA A 105 7.55 3.85 -14.89
CA ALA A 105 6.95 2.80 -15.72
C ALA A 105 6.38 1.70 -14.80
N GLY A 106 5.05 1.61 -14.72
CA GLY A 106 4.42 0.75 -13.70
C GLY A 106 4.75 1.24 -12.29
N GLU A 107 5.28 0.35 -11.44
CA GLU A 107 5.72 0.69 -10.07
C GLU A 107 7.20 1.10 -10.00
N VAL A 108 7.93 0.98 -11.11
CA VAL A 108 9.34 1.39 -11.18
C VAL A 108 9.39 2.91 -11.36
N ALA A 109 10.23 3.55 -10.55
CA ALA A 109 10.54 4.96 -10.65
C ALA A 109 12.04 5.15 -10.88
N ASP A 110 12.38 6.10 -11.75
CA ASP A 110 13.75 6.53 -12.01
C ASP A 110 13.88 8.01 -11.67
N ASN A 111 14.69 8.24 -10.65
CA ASN A 111 15.10 9.56 -10.16
C ASN A 111 16.62 9.74 -10.29
N ASN A 112 17.25 9.08 -11.26
CA ASN A 112 18.69 9.08 -11.50
C ASN A 112 19.51 8.45 -10.36
N ASN A 113 19.19 7.21 -9.99
CA ASN A 113 19.87 6.50 -8.88
C ASN A 113 19.95 7.34 -7.61
N ASP A 114 18.83 7.96 -7.24
CA ASP A 114 18.71 8.79 -6.05
C ASP A 114 19.54 10.09 -6.04
N THR A 115 20.01 10.54 -7.22
CA THR A 115 20.73 11.82 -7.36
C THR A 115 19.86 12.95 -7.92
N GLY A 116 18.74 12.61 -8.57
CA GLY A 116 17.75 13.52 -9.12
C GLY A 116 18.04 13.96 -10.56
N TYR A 117 16.97 14.27 -11.28
CA TYR A 117 17.01 14.99 -12.55
C TYR A 117 16.52 16.41 -12.29
N ILE A 118 17.42 17.40 -12.28
CA ILE A 118 17.13 18.72 -11.72
C ILE A 118 17.58 19.84 -12.67
N ILE A 119 16.73 20.85 -12.82
CA ILE A 119 17.07 22.13 -13.45
C ILE A 119 16.94 23.23 -12.38
N MET A 120 18.07 23.86 -12.06
CA MET A 120 18.07 25.13 -11.33
C MET A 120 17.93 26.25 -12.35
N CYS A 121 16.84 27.02 -12.27
CA CYS A 121 16.56 28.07 -13.24
C CYS A 121 17.42 29.30 -12.95
N ALA A 122 18.04 29.84 -13.99
CA ALA A 122 18.91 31.02 -13.89
C ALA A 122 18.33 32.24 -14.61
N SER A 123 18.71 33.43 -14.17
CA SER A 123 18.45 34.69 -14.86
C SER A 123 19.64 35.63 -14.67
N GLY A 124 20.07 36.31 -15.74
CA GLY A 124 21.24 37.22 -15.68
C GLY A 124 22.55 36.55 -15.24
N GLY A 125 22.74 35.26 -15.56
CA GLY A 125 23.96 34.51 -15.22
C GLY A 125 24.05 33.97 -13.79
N ARG A 126 22.99 34.11 -12.98
CA ARG A 126 22.91 33.53 -11.62
C ARG A 126 21.61 32.74 -11.44
N GLN A 127 21.61 31.79 -10.52
CA GLN A 127 20.38 31.08 -10.16
C GLN A 127 19.33 32.03 -9.58
N TYR A 128 18.10 31.85 -10.06
CA TYR A 128 16.97 32.74 -9.81
C TYR A 128 16.27 32.40 -8.50
N LYS A 129 15.30 33.22 -8.11
CA LYS A 129 14.57 33.08 -6.84
C LYS A 129 13.89 31.71 -6.74
N GLY A 130 14.08 31.04 -5.60
CA GLY A 130 13.60 29.69 -5.32
C GLY A 130 14.58 28.58 -5.72
N ALA A 131 15.55 28.84 -6.61
CA ALA A 131 16.43 27.80 -7.13
C ALA A 131 17.32 27.17 -6.05
N TYR A 132 17.99 27.98 -5.24
CA TYR A 132 18.87 27.47 -4.18
C TYR A 132 18.06 26.82 -3.06
N ALA A 133 16.96 27.47 -2.66
CA ALA A 133 16.06 26.93 -1.65
C ALA A 133 15.48 25.57 -2.04
N GLY A 134 14.88 25.49 -3.23
CA GLY A 134 14.30 24.25 -3.75
C GLY A 134 15.35 23.14 -3.86
N TYR A 135 16.54 23.45 -4.37
CA TYR A 135 17.60 22.45 -4.52
C TYR A 135 18.08 21.88 -3.17
N GLY A 136 18.27 22.75 -2.18
CA GLY A 136 18.65 22.34 -0.82
C GLY A 136 17.57 21.52 -0.13
N LEU A 137 16.32 22.01 -0.12
CA LEU A 137 15.22 21.41 0.63
C LEU A 137 14.71 20.11 0.01
N LEU A 138 14.73 19.99 -1.32
CA LEU A 138 14.39 18.74 -2.01
C LEU A 138 15.31 17.59 -1.55
N ARG A 139 16.60 17.88 -1.35
CA ARG A 139 17.63 16.90 -0.98
C ARG A 139 17.76 16.70 0.54
N ALA A 140 16.88 17.30 1.33
CA ALA A 140 16.90 17.25 2.78
C ALA A 140 15.50 16.87 3.34
N PRO A 141 15.00 15.66 3.04
CA PRO A 141 13.63 15.25 3.40
C PRO A 141 13.31 15.41 4.89
N ARG A 142 14.32 15.33 5.78
CA ARG A 142 14.16 15.54 7.24
C ARG A 142 13.62 16.92 7.64
N TYR A 143 13.66 17.90 6.75
CA TYR A 143 13.08 19.24 6.98
C TYR A 143 11.60 19.31 6.62
N ASN A 144 11.00 18.26 6.03
CA ASN A 144 9.60 18.19 5.62
C ASN A 144 9.15 19.33 4.68
N MET A 145 10.09 19.90 3.92
CA MET A 145 9.85 20.97 2.94
C MET A 145 10.20 20.57 1.50
N GLY A 146 10.62 19.32 1.29
CA GLY A 146 10.85 18.73 -0.03
C GLY A 146 9.63 17.96 -0.53
N ILE A 147 9.85 17.12 -1.55
CA ILE A 147 8.82 16.25 -2.12
C ILE A 147 8.86 14.90 -1.40
N PRO A 148 7.77 14.45 -0.74
CA PRO A 148 7.71 13.15 -0.08
C PRO A 148 8.05 12.00 -1.04
N GLY A 149 9.00 11.15 -0.63
CA GLY A 149 9.39 9.95 -1.39
C GLY A 149 10.11 10.22 -2.72
N TYR A 150 10.54 11.46 -3.00
CA TYR A 150 11.34 11.73 -4.22
C TYR A 150 12.71 11.07 -4.14
N TYR A 151 13.37 11.14 -2.98
CA TYR A 151 14.59 10.41 -2.68
C TYR A 151 14.33 9.30 -1.67
N GLN A 152 14.97 8.14 -1.85
CA GLN A 152 14.87 7.00 -0.95
C GLN A 152 15.95 7.01 0.13
N HIS A 153 17.17 7.45 -0.21
CA HIS A 153 18.36 7.37 0.64
C HIS A 153 19.11 8.69 0.76
N LEU A 154 19.03 9.56 -0.25
CA LEU A 154 19.75 10.83 -0.30
C LEU A 154 19.27 11.77 0.80
N ASN A 155 20.23 12.25 1.59
CA ASN A 155 20.00 13.25 2.61
C ASN A 155 21.26 14.11 2.78
N ILE A 156 21.24 15.37 2.34
CA ILE A 156 22.40 16.26 2.46
C ILE A 156 22.63 16.70 3.90
N SER A 157 23.87 17.04 4.28
CA SER A 157 24.20 17.48 5.65
C SER A 157 23.52 18.80 6.03
N ASP A 158 23.41 19.09 7.33
CA ASP A 158 22.86 20.38 7.81
C ASP A 158 23.72 21.56 7.32
N THR A 159 25.03 21.38 7.22
CA THR A 159 25.94 22.36 6.61
C THR A 159 25.58 22.67 5.16
N ALA A 160 25.18 21.66 4.38
CA ALA A 160 24.75 21.87 3.00
C ALA A 160 23.39 22.58 2.93
N VAL A 161 22.42 22.20 3.79
CA VAL A 161 21.13 22.92 3.88
C VAL A 161 21.35 24.38 4.23
N TYR A 162 22.16 24.64 5.27
CA TYR A 162 22.54 25.98 5.70
C TYR A 162 23.17 26.78 4.55
N PHE A 163 24.12 26.19 3.84
CA PHE A 163 24.75 26.82 2.68
C PHE A 163 23.71 27.26 1.63
N TRP A 164 22.82 26.36 1.23
CA TRP A 164 21.81 26.68 0.20
C TRP A 164 20.81 27.73 0.65
N MET A 165 20.33 27.67 1.90
CA MET A 165 19.43 28.71 2.42
C MET A 165 20.15 30.06 2.53
N ASN A 166 21.43 30.06 2.94
CA ASN A 166 22.22 31.28 3.01
C ASN A 166 22.45 31.90 1.63
N GLN A 167 22.66 31.10 0.57
CA GLN A 167 22.75 31.60 -0.80
C GLN A 167 21.42 32.21 -1.27
N GLU A 168 20.30 31.53 -1.00
CA GLU A 168 18.97 32.06 -1.32
C GLU A 168 18.74 33.41 -0.63
N ILE A 169 18.93 33.47 0.70
CA ILE A 169 18.73 34.69 1.50
C ILE A 169 19.68 35.81 1.07
N GLY A 170 20.93 35.48 0.77
CA GLY A 170 21.96 36.46 0.41
C GLY A 170 21.78 37.07 -0.98
N TYR A 171 21.19 36.34 -1.92
CA TYR A 171 21.03 36.81 -3.30
C TYR A 171 19.61 37.25 -3.67
N GLN A 172 18.58 36.79 -2.94
CA GLN A 172 17.20 36.98 -3.33
C GLN A 172 16.45 37.86 -2.31
N GLN A 173 16.01 39.03 -2.76
CA GLN A 173 15.29 39.96 -1.91
C GLN A 173 13.98 39.35 -1.39
N GLY A 174 13.75 39.46 -0.08
CA GLY A 174 12.56 38.94 0.59
C GLY A 174 12.54 37.43 0.80
N ALA A 175 13.57 36.69 0.38
CA ALA A 175 13.65 35.24 0.57
C ALA A 175 13.67 34.84 2.05
N ALA A 176 14.34 35.62 2.90
CA ALA A 176 14.43 35.38 4.33
C ALA A 176 13.06 35.10 4.97
N ARG A 177 12.04 35.88 4.62
CA ARG A 177 10.66 35.72 5.11
C ARG A 177 10.09 34.31 4.89
N GLN A 178 10.53 33.61 3.84
CA GLN A 178 10.01 32.30 3.43
C GLN A 178 10.89 31.13 3.88
N VAL A 179 12.22 31.31 3.91
CA VAL A 179 13.19 30.22 4.16
C VAL A 179 14.02 30.37 5.44
N VAL A 180 13.68 31.32 6.32
CA VAL A 180 14.40 31.54 7.59
C VAL A 180 14.34 30.33 8.53
N LEU A 181 13.23 29.60 8.56
CA LEU A 181 13.07 28.46 9.47
C LEU A 181 14.06 27.33 9.16
N PRO A 182 14.15 26.80 7.92
CA PRO A 182 15.16 25.79 7.61
C PRO A 182 16.59 26.33 7.75
N PHE A 183 16.83 27.63 7.51
CA PHE A 183 18.12 28.27 7.78
C PHE A 183 18.51 28.21 9.26
N VAL A 184 17.61 28.60 10.16
CA VAL A 184 17.85 28.60 11.61
C VAL A 184 17.93 27.17 12.15
N GLU A 185 17.06 26.27 11.69
CA GLU A 185 17.09 24.88 12.12
C GLU A 185 18.42 24.20 11.74
N ALA A 186 18.90 24.38 10.50
CA ALA A 186 20.18 23.84 10.06
C ALA A 186 21.35 24.40 10.87
N LEU A 187 21.39 25.72 11.06
CA LEU A 187 22.43 26.37 11.84
C LEU A 187 22.40 25.92 13.31
N SER A 188 21.21 25.77 13.89
CA SER A 188 21.06 25.32 15.27
C SER A 188 21.56 23.89 15.45
N LYS A 189 21.26 22.99 14.50
CA LYS A 189 21.81 21.62 14.49
C LYS A 189 23.34 21.63 14.39
N MET A 190 23.91 22.49 13.55
CA MET A 190 25.36 22.65 13.44
C MET A 190 26.00 23.10 14.76
N GLU A 191 25.42 24.09 15.45
CA GLU A 191 25.92 24.53 16.77
C GLU A 191 25.85 23.42 17.81
N MET A 192 24.73 22.71 17.89
CA MET A 192 24.58 21.58 18.82
C MET A 192 25.60 20.48 18.55
N LEU A 193 25.88 20.17 17.28
CA LEU A 193 26.93 19.22 16.89
C LEU A 193 28.34 19.69 17.29
N ALA A 194 28.56 21.01 17.34
CA ALA A 194 29.81 21.62 17.81
C ALA A 194 29.87 21.76 19.35
N GLY A 195 28.84 21.32 20.08
CA GLY A 195 28.76 21.45 21.54
C GLY A 195 28.32 22.83 22.03
N ASN A 196 27.86 23.71 21.14
CA ASN A 196 27.40 25.06 21.48
C ASN A 196 25.86 25.10 21.58
N PRO A 197 25.30 25.87 22.53
CA PRO A 197 23.88 26.17 22.52
C PRO A 197 23.56 27.04 21.29
N PRO A 198 22.47 26.79 20.55
CA PRO A 198 22.11 27.60 19.37
C PRO A 198 21.97 29.09 19.69
N ALA A 199 21.49 29.42 20.89
CA ALA A 199 21.38 30.79 21.40
C ALA A 199 22.71 31.57 21.44
N SER A 200 23.87 30.91 21.37
CA SER A 200 25.17 31.60 21.30
C SER A 200 25.47 32.19 19.91
N ASN A 201 24.77 31.74 18.86
CA ASN A 201 25.07 32.16 17.49
C ASN A 201 24.34 33.47 17.12
N PRO A 202 25.07 34.56 16.80
CA PRO A 202 24.45 35.86 16.50
C PRO A 202 23.61 35.87 15.22
N ARG A 203 23.81 34.92 14.29
CA ARG A 203 22.97 34.81 13.08
C ARG A 203 21.56 34.32 13.42
N ILE A 204 21.40 33.47 14.44
CA ILE A 204 20.07 33.01 14.89
C ILE A 204 19.31 34.16 15.53
N HIS A 205 19.97 34.96 16.38
CA HIS A 205 19.40 36.19 16.94
C HIS A 205 18.96 37.18 15.86
N ARG A 206 19.80 37.44 14.86
CA ARG A 206 19.44 38.34 13.74
C ARG A 206 18.24 37.82 12.95
N ALA A 207 18.18 36.51 12.71
CA ALA A 207 17.06 35.89 12.02
C ALA A 207 15.75 36.04 12.81
N ALA A 208 15.78 35.78 14.11
CA ALA A 208 14.61 35.93 15.00
C ALA A 208 14.16 37.39 15.10
N SER A 209 15.12 38.31 15.26
CA SER A 209 14.88 39.75 15.29
C SER A 209 14.29 40.27 13.98
N TYR A 210 14.77 39.81 12.83
CA TYR A 210 14.20 40.15 11.52
C TYR A 210 12.71 39.75 11.45
N MET A 211 12.39 38.52 11.88
CA MET A 211 11.00 38.03 11.87
C MET A 211 10.10 38.81 12.84
N LEU A 212 10.60 39.14 14.03
CA LEU A 212 9.88 39.92 15.04
C LEU A 212 9.50 41.32 14.54
N HIS A 213 10.32 41.93 13.70
CA HIS A 213 10.10 43.29 13.18
C HIS A 213 9.48 43.31 11.78
N LEU A 214 8.93 42.19 11.29
CA LEU A 214 8.23 42.18 10.01
C LEU A 214 7.03 43.13 10.04
N PRO A 215 6.80 43.92 8.98
CA PRO A 215 5.57 44.70 8.86
C PRO A 215 4.40 43.76 8.59
N ALA A 216 3.34 43.89 9.39
CA ALA A 216 2.09 43.10 9.28
C ALA A 216 2.36 41.59 9.11
N PRO A 217 2.93 40.90 10.11
CA PRO A 217 3.20 39.48 10.03
C PRO A 217 1.89 38.69 10.01
N THR A 218 1.87 37.62 9.22
CA THR A 218 0.80 36.62 9.23
C THR A 218 0.85 35.79 10.52
N GLU A 219 -0.23 35.09 10.83
CA GLU A 219 -0.27 34.17 11.97
C GLU A 219 0.86 33.12 11.92
N LYS A 220 1.11 32.53 10.74
CA LYS A 220 2.21 31.58 10.53
C LYS A 220 3.56 32.19 10.85
N GLU A 221 3.80 33.44 10.46
CA GLU A 221 5.08 34.11 10.71
C GLU A 221 5.25 34.43 12.18
N LEU A 222 4.19 34.85 12.88
CA LEU A 222 4.23 35.01 14.33
C LEU A 222 4.50 33.68 15.05
N TYR A 223 3.86 32.59 14.61
CA TYR A 223 4.09 31.26 15.17
C TYR A 223 5.54 30.79 14.96
N VAL A 224 6.06 30.93 13.74
CA VAL A 224 7.47 30.63 13.43
C VAL A 224 8.41 31.50 14.26
N THR A 225 8.09 32.78 14.47
CA THR A 225 8.88 33.69 15.31
C THR A 225 8.91 33.19 16.76
N ALA A 226 7.76 32.87 17.35
CA ALA A 226 7.68 32.33 18.71
C ALA A 226 8.41 30.99 18.85
N LEU A 227 8.35 30.13 17.84
CA LEU A 227 9.12 28.88 17.78
C LEU A 227 10.62 29.17 17.80
N MET A 228 11.08 30.19 17.08
CA MET A 228 12.50 30.54 17.05
C MET A 228 13.01 31.02 18.41
N TYR A 229 12.24 31.89 19.09
CA TYR A 229 12.59 32.38 20.42
C TYR A 229 12.58 31.26 21.46
N SER A 230 11.52 30.46 21.52
CA SER A 230 11.42 29.36 22.51
C SER A 230 12.41 28.23 22.22
N LYS A 231 12.39 27.65 21.02
CA LYS A 231 13.12 26.42 20.69
C LYS A 231 14.62 26.64 20.46
N TYR A 232 15.02 27.74 19.83
CA TYR A 232 16.42 27.94 19.40
C TYR A 232 17.16 28.97 20.24
N LEU A 233 16.47 30.00 20.74
CA LEU A 233 17.10 31.01 21.61
C LEU A 233 16.92 30.73 23.12
N GLY A 234 16.01 29.83 23.50
CA GLY A 234 15.70 29.57 24.90
C GLY A 234 14.99 30.73 25.60
N ASP A 235 14.46 31.68 24.85
CA ASP A 235 13.76 32.86 25.35
C ASP A 235 12.25 32.60 25.35
N GLN A 236 11.80 31.92 26.41
CA GLN A 236 10.38 31.60 26.59
C GLN A 236 9.54 32.86 26.85
N GLN A 237 10.11 33.89 27.47
CA GLN A 237 9.39 35.12 27.81
C GLN A 237 8.94 35.87 26.55
N THR A 238 9.83 36.01 25.56
CA THR A 238 9.48 36.63 24.28
C THR A 238 8.49 35.78 23.51
N ALA A 239 8.69 34.45 23.48
CA ALA A 239 7.74 33.54 22.82
C ALA A 239 6.34 33.62 23.43
N ASP A 240 6.22 33.68 24.75
CA ASP A 240 4.95 33.81 25.46
C ASP A 240 4.28 35.17 25.21
N SER A 241 5.07 36.24 25.09
CA SER A 241 4.57 37.56 24.70
C SER A 241 3.98 37.54 23.28
N ILE A 242 4.67 36.91 22.33
CA ILE A 242 4.16 36.71 20.97
C ILE A 242 2.87 35.87 21.00
N HIS A 243 2.85 34.76 21.74
CA HIS A 243 1.65 33.95 21.89
C HIS A 243 0.48 34.73 22.51
N ALA A 244 0.72 35.59 23.50
CA ALA A 244 -0.32 36.43 24.10
C ALA A 244 -0.91 37.41 23.07
N ALA A 245 -0.07 38.04 22.24
CA ALA A 245 -0.52 38.89 21.15
C ALA A 245 -1.32 38.08 20.10
N MET A 246 -0.83 36.89 19.73
CA MET A 246 -1.53 35.99 18.79
C MET A 246 -2.91 35.59 19.31
N ARG A 247 -3.07 35.31 20.62
CA ARG A 247 -4.38 34.96 21.20
C ARG A 247 -5.40 36.09 21.08
N GLN A 248 -4.95 37.35 21.18
CA GLN A 248 -5.82 38.51 21.03
C GLN A 248 -6.16 38.78 19.56
N GLN A 249 -5.16 38.66 18.68
CA GLN A 249 -5.31 38.95 17.25
C GLN A 249 -6.05 37.83 16.50
N PHE A 250 -5.88 36.57 16.91
CA PHE A 250 -6.46 35.38 16.29
C PHE A 250 -7.18 34.52 17.36
N PRO A 251 -8.42 34.87 17.75
CA PRO A 251 -9.16 34.11 18.78
C PRO A 251 -9.42 32.64 18.41
N ALA A 252 -9.59 32.33 17.12
CA ALA A 252 -9.68 30.95 16.59
C ALA A 252 -8.33 30.43 16.04
N GLY A 253 -7.25 31.15 16.33
CA GLY A 253 -5.91 30.91 15.80
C GLY A 253 -5.18 29.71 16.39
N ILE A 254 -4.01 29.43 15.84
CA ILE A 254 -3.21 28.23 16.06
C ILE A 254 -2.83 28.01 17.53
N ILE A 255 -2.59 29.08 18.29
CA ILE A 255 -2.24 28.96 19.72
C ILE A 255 -3.44 28.47 20.54
N ASN A 256 -4.62 29.09 20.35
CA ASN A 256 -5.85 28.65 21.04
C ASN A 256 -6.28 27.26 20.57
N LYS A 257 -6.08 26.96 19.28
CA LYS A 257 -6.32 25.62 18.71
C LYS A 257 -5.40 24.58 19.35
N LEU A 258 -4.11 24.87 19.51
CA LEU A 258 -3.13 23.95 20.12
C LEU A 258 -3.43 23.69 21.60
N ASP A 259 -3.80 24.72 22.37
CA ASP A 259 -4.23 24.58 23.76
C ASP A 259 -5.47 23.65 23.85
N ALA A 260 -6.46 23.86 22.97
CA ALA A 260 -7.64 23.01 22.90
C ALA A 260 -7.32 21.58 22.44
N TRP A 261 -6.39 21.41 21.50
CA TRP A 261 -5.93 20.10 21.01
C TRP A 261 -5.25 19.30 22.11
N ASN A 262 -4.37 19.92 22.89
CA ASN A 262 -3.68 19.29 24.01
C ASN A 262 -4.68 18.88 25.10
N ALA A 263 -5.65 19.75 25.42
CA ALA A 263 -6.72 19.45 26.36
C ALA A 263 -7.61 18.30 25.86
N LEU A 264 -8.00 18.29 24.58
CA LEU A 264 -8.78 17.21 23.97
C LEU A 264 -8.01 15.89 24.00
N SER A 265 -6.73 15.91 23.64
CA SER A 265 -5.86 14.73 23.64
C SER A 265 -5.78 14.10 25.03
N ALA A 266 -5.55 14.92 26.06
CA ALA A 266 -5.51 14.46 27.44
C ALA A 266 -6.89 13.94 27.93
N TYR A 267 -7.97 14.57 27.47
CA TYR A 267 -9.33 14.18 27.81
C TYR A 267 -9.70 12.81 27.24
N VAL A 268 -9.47 12.59 25.94
CA VAL A 268 -9.79 11.34 25.23
C VAL A 268 -9.05 10.13 25.83
N LEU A 269 -7.83 10.32 26.36
CA LEU A 269 -7.08 9.24 27.01
C LEU A 269 -7.64 8.82 28.38
N LYS A 270 -8.38 9.70 29.07
CA LYS A 270 -8.86 9.48 30.44
C LYS A 270 -10.34 9.16 30.51
N GLU A 271 -11.14 9.76 29.63
CA GLU A 271 -12.59 9.58 29.62
C GLU A 271 -12.96 8.20 29.05
N LYS A 272 -13.81 7.47 29.79
CA LYS A 272 -14.28 6.15 29.39
C LYS A 272 -15.64 6.21 28.69
N ASP A 273 -16.39 7.29 28.90
CA ASP A 273 -17.67 7.50 28.24
C ASP A 273 -17.49 8.00 26.79
N SER A 274 -17.70 7.08 25.85
CA SER A 274 -17.61 7.35 24.40
C SER A 274 -18.51 8.50 23.91
N GLN A 275 -19.63 8.80 24.57
CA GLN A 275 -20.50 9.91 24.17
C GLN A 275 -19.93 11.26 24.56
N LYS A 276 -19.32 11.35 25.74
CA LYS A 276 -18.65 12.58 26.16
C LYS A 276 -17.40 12.85 25.33
N VAL A 277 -16.64 11.80 25.02
CA VAL A 277 -15.51 11.88 24.08
C VAL A 277 -15.99 12.40 22.73
N LEU A 278 -17.04 11.81 22.16
CA LEU A 278 -17.60 12.24 20.89
C LEU A 278 -18.04 13.71 20.92
N ALA A 279 -18.82 14.11 21.91
CA ALA A 279 -19.31 15.49 22.03
C ALA A 279 -18.14 16.50 22.10
N ARG A 280 -17.08 16.17 22.83
CA ARG A 280 -15.90 17.03 22.96
C ARG A 280 -15.10 17.13 21.65
N GLN A 281 -15.04 16.05 20.88
CA GLN A 281 -14.43 16.05 19.55
C GLN A 281 -15.25 16.88 18.55
N GLU A 282 -16.57 16.75 18.57
CA GLU A 282 -17.50 17.54 17.74
C GLU A 282 -17.38 19.04 18.05
N GLU A 283 -17.32 19.42 19.32
CA GLU A 283 -17.07 20.80 19.77
C GLU A 283 -15.73 21.34 19.22
N PHE A 284 -14.67 20.53 19.28
CA PHE A 284 -13.35 20.93 18.75
C PHE A 284 -13.41 21.20 17.25
N LEU A 285 -13.99 20.28 16.46
CA LEU A 285 -14.09 20.42 15.01
C LEU A 285 -14.93 21.64 14.58
N GLN A 286 -16.01 21.94 15.31
CA GLN A 286 -16.85 23.11 15.05
C GLN A 286 -16.12 24.42 15.35
N ARG A 287 -15.37 24.46 16.46
CA ARG A 287 -14.66 25.65 16.90
C ARG A 287 -13.40 25.93 16.08
N PHE A 288 -12.74 24.86 15.62
CA PHE A 288 -11.45 24.93 14.97
C PHE A 288 -11.46 24.14 13.66
N PRO A 289 -11.82 24.79 12.53
CA PRO A 289 -11.66 24.21 11.20
C PRO A 289 -10.18 23.93 10.88
N GLN A 290 -9.93 22.94 10.02
CA GLN A 290 -8.58 22.53 9.64
C GLN A 290 -7.88 23.59 8.76
N ASP A 291 -6.63 23.90 9.11
CA ASP A 291 -5.67 24.63 8.28
C ASP A 291 -4.43 23.73 8.12
N HIS A 292 -4.33 23.03 6.99
CA HIS A 292 -3.27 22.04 6.76
C HIS A 292 -1.86 22.56 7.02
N ALA A 293 -1.55 23.80 6.66
CA ALA A 293 -0.20 24.33 6.75
C ALA A 293 0.20 24.66 8.19
N LEU A 294 -0.69 25.31 8.94
CA LEU A 294 -0.45 25.64 10.35
C LEU A 294 -0.59 24.41 11.25
N ASP A 295 -1.58 23.56 11.01
CA ASP A 295 -1.81 22.37 11.82
C ASP A 295 -0.64 21.38 11.69
N GLN A 296 -0.08 21.19 10.49
CA GLN A 296 1.12 20.38 10.31
C GLN A 296 2.33 20.95 11.07
N LEU A 297 2.52 22.27 11.03
CA LEU A 297 3.61 22.93 11.74
C LEU A 297 3.47 22.84 13.27
N ALA A 298 2.24 22.89 13.77
CA ALA A 298 1.93 22.77 15.20
C ALA A 298 1.74 21.32 15.69
N GLY A 299 1.76 20.33 14.79
CA GLY A 299 1.58 18.92 15.13
C GLY A 299 0.13 18.54 15.51
N ILE A 300 -0.86 19.19 14.91
CA ILE A 300 -2.29 18.91 15.13
C ILE A 300 -2.80 17.94 14.05
N ASP A 301 -3.35 16.80 14.48
CA ASP A 301 -3.74 15.69 13.60
C ASP A 301 -5.28 15.49 13.58
N TYR A 302 -5.93 16.05 12.56
CA TYR A 302 -7.38 15.90 12.37
C TYR A 302 -7.79 14.47 12.00
N ASP A 303 -6.94 13.71 11.31
CA ASP A 303 -7.23 12.32 10.94
C ASP A 303 -7.42 11.47 12.19
N ARG A 304 -6.67 11.75 13.27
CA ARG A 304 -6.84 11.10 14.57
C ARG A 304 -8.22 11.37 15.17
N ILE A 305 -8.76 12.58 15.02
CA ILE A 305 -10.11 12.92 15.50
C ILE A 305 -11.15 12.14 14.70
N TYR A 306 -11.12 12.24 13.37
CA TYR A 306 -12.09 11.54 12.51
C TYR A 306 -12.03 10.02 12.66
N ARG A 307 -10.84 9.44 12.85
CA ARG A 307 -10.68 8.01 13.14
C ARG A 307 -11.35 7.60 14.44
N SER A 308 -11.18 8.40 15.50
CA SER A 308 -11.82 8.16 16.79
C SER A 308 -13.34 8.31 16.71
N ILE A 309 -13.84 9.34 16.02
CA ILE A 309 -15.27 9.52 15.76
C ILE A 309 -15.82 8.29 15.03
N ALA A 310 -15.20 7.89 13.90
CA ALA A 310 -15.61 6.73 13.13
C ALA A 310 -15.66 5.46 14.00
N ALA A 311 -14.63 5.22 14.82
CA ALA A 311 -14.58 4.07 15.72
C ALA A 311 -15.74 4.05 16.73
N ILE A 312 -16.10 5.20 17.30
CA ILE A 312 -17.22 5.32 18.25
C ILE A 312 -18.55 4.98 17.58
N TYR A 313 -18.84 5.57 16.40
CA TYR A 313 -20.08 5.28 15.69
C TYR A 313 -20.16 3.82 15.24
N ILE A 314 -19.07 3.27 14.71
CA ILE A 314 -18.98 1.86 14.27
C ILE A 314 -19.22 0.90 15.43
N ALA A 315 -18.58 1.13 16.58
CA ALA A 315 -18.75 0.28 17.77
C ALA A 315 -20.20 0.27 18.27
N ARG A 316 -20.92 1.39 18.09
CA ARG A 316 -22.33 1.56 18.46
C ARG A 316 -23.31 1.09 17.38
N LYS A 317 -22.82 0.69 16.21
CA LYS A 317 -23.63 0.39 15.01
C LYS A 317 -24.57 1.55 14.62
N ASP A 318 -24.13 2.78 14.85
CA ASP A 318 -24.92 3.98 14.56
C ASP A 318 -24.80 4.34 13.07
N THR A 319 -25.92 4.22 12.36
CA THR A 319 -26.00 4.42 10.90
C THR A 319 -25.99 5.89 10.49
N THR A 320 -26.09 6.83 11.44
CA THR A 320 -26.10 8.27 11.14
C THR A 320 -24.70 8.83 10.82
N PHE A 321 -23.64 8.06 11.08
CA PHE A 321 -22.25 8.42 10.83
C PHE A 321 -22.01 8.93 9.41
N LEU A 322 -22.39 8.14 8.41
CA LEU A 322 -22.15 8.50 7.00
C LEU A 322 -22.89 9.79 6.63
N ARG A 323 -24.13 9.95 7.09
CA ARG A 323 -24.90 11.18 6.85
C ARG A 323 -24.23 12.43 7.45
N ARG A 324 -23.52 12.28 8.57
CA ARG A 324 -22.88 13.41 9.28
C ARG A 324 -21.50 13.74 8.78
N TYR A 325 -20.71 12.73 8.41
CA TYR A 325 -19.26 12.89 8.23
C TYR A 325 -18.74 12.57 6.84
N LEU A 326 -19.50 11.88 5.98
CA LEU A 326 -18.98 11.37 4.72
C LEU A 326 -18.25 12.42 3.88
N ASP A 327 -18.80 13.63 3.78
CA ASP A 327 -18.26 14.71 2.96
C ASP A 327 -16.95 15.30 3.51
N VAL A 328 -16.67 15.12 4.82
CA VAL A 328 -15.48 15.67 5.49
C VAL A 328 -14.46 14.60 5.88
N LEU A 329 -14.73 13.31 5.62
CA LEU A 329 -13.81 12.24 5.98
C LEU A 329 -12.49 12.33 5.20
N PRO A 330 -11.34 12.31 5.89
CA PRO A 330 -10.05 12.10 5.24
C PRO A 330 -10.02 10.74 4.53
N LEU A 331 -9.30 10.66 3.41
CA LEU A 331 -9.21 9.45 2.59
C LEU A 331 -8.84 8.17 3.39
N PRO A 332 -7.87 8.19 4.32
CA PRO A 332 -7.56 7.00 5.13
C PRO A 332 -8.70 6.58 6.06
N VAL A 333 -9.49 7.54 6.56
CA VAL A 333 -10.63 7.27 7.43
C VAL A 333 -11.82 6.75 6.62
N LEU A 334 -12.02 7.24 5.38
CA LEU A 334 -13.00 6.68 4.45
C LEU A 334 -12.70 5.20 4.13
N ALA A 335 -11.42 4.87 3.86
CA ALA A 335 -11.00 3.49 3.64
C ALA A 335 -11.26 2.60 4.88
N LEU A 336 -10.94 3.10 6.07
CA LEU A 336 -11.24 2.41 7.33
C LEU A 336 -12.74 2.19 7.53
N ALA A 337 -13.56 3.20 7.25
CA ALA A 337 -15.01 3.12 7.38
C ALA A 337 -15.57 2.06 6.42
N TYR A 338 -15.11 2.02 5.17
CA TYR A 338 -15.51 0.98 4.22
C TYR A 338 -15.14 -0.41 4.73
N TYR A 339 -13.90 -0.60 5.19
CA TYR A 339 -13.45 -1.88 5.73
C TYR A 339 -14.34 -2.36 6.88
N LYS A 340 -14.63 -1.47 7.85
CA LYS A 340 -15.39 -1.84 9.06
C LYS A 340 -16.90 -1.95 8.85
N MET A 341 -17.48 -1.13 7.98
CA MET A 341 -18.94 -1.05 7.81
C MET A 341 -19.45 -1.89 6.63
N VAL A 342 -18.59 -2.22 5.68
CA VAL A 342 -18.96 -3.00 4.47
C VAL A 342 -18.19 -4.30 4.44
N GLU A 343 -16.86 -4.25 4.30
CA GLU A 343 -16.05 -5.45 4.00
C GLU A 343 -16.12 -6.50 5.12
N ILE A 344 -15.93 -6.10 6.38
CA ILE A 344 -16.05 -7.03 7.52
C ILE A 344 -17.43 -7.70 7.58
N PRO A 345 -18.56 -6.97 7.70
CA PRO A 345 -19.85 -7.61 7.87
C PRO A 345 -20.33 -8.36 6.62
N TYR A 346 -20.01 -7.88 5.42
CA TYR A 346 -20.47 -8.49 4.16
C TYR A 346 -19.54 -9.58 3.64
N ASP A 347 -18.24 -9.32 3.55
CA ASP A 347 -17.32 -10.21 2.85
C ASP A 347 -16.60 -11.18 3.79
N ILE A 348 -16.16 -10.71 4.96
CA ILE A 348 -15.32 -11.49 5.86
C ILE A 348 -16.16 -12.33 6.84
N TRP A 349 -17.13 -11.70 7.52
CA TRP A 349 -17.94 -12.35 8.56
C TRP A 349 -19.26 -12.88 8.04
N LYS A 350 -19.71 -12.43 6.86
CA LYS A 350 -21.00 -12.80 6.25
C LYS A 350 -22.17 -12.61 7.22
N SER A 351 -22.10 -11.60 8.07
CA SER A 351 -23.09 -11.27 9.10
C SER A 351 -24.15 -10.26 8.62
N ALA A 352 -23.93 -9.61 7.48
CA ALA A 352 -24.90 -8.76 6.81
C ALA A 352 -25.03 -9.13 5.32
N PRO A 353 -26.25 -9.27 4.79
CA PRO A 353 -26.47 -9.49 3.35
C PRO A 353 -26.16 -8.22 2.54
N ALA A 354 -25.91 -8.37 1.23
CA ALA A 354 -25.59 -7.26 0.32
C ALA A 354 -26.56 -6.08 0.40
N LYS A 355 -27.86 -6.35 0.52
CA LYS A 355 -28.91 -5.31 0.61
C LYS A 355 -28.72 -4.36 1.80
N ASP A 356 -28.15 -4.83 2.90
CA ASP A 356 -28.02 -4.05 4.13
C ASP A 356 -26.77 -3.14 4.08
N VAL A 357 -25.73 -3.56 3.35
CA VAL A 357 -24.48 -2.79 3.19
C VAL A 357 -24.44 -1.94 1.91
N TYR A 358 -25.34 -2.19 0.96
CA TYR A 358 -25.35 -1.54 -0.35
C TYR A 358 -25.32 0.00 -0.25
N GLY A 359 -26.20 0.58 0.56
CA GLY A 359 -26.31 2.04 0.70
C GLY A 359 -25.00 2.68 1.20
N ALA A 360 -24.36 2.04 2.19
CA ALA A 360 -23.08 2.49 2.72
C ALA A 360 -21.95 2.35 1.69
N SER A 361 -21.87 1.19 1.03
CA SER A 361 -20.87 0.89 0.01
C SER A 361 -20.95 1.88 -1.17
N ALA A 362 -22.15 2.13 -1.69
CA ALA A 362 -22.37 3.08 -2.79
C ALA A 362 -21.99 4.51 -2.40
N ALA A 363 -22.43 4.98 -1.24
CA ALA A 363 -22.14 6.35 -0.77
C ALA A 363 -20.64 6.59 -0.57
N MET A 364 -19.93 5.63 0.03
CA MET A 364 -18.49 5.73 0.25
C MET A 364 -17.68 5.66 -1.05
N LEU A 365 -18.09 4.85 -2.03
CA LEU A 365 -17.44 4.84 -3.34
C LEU A 365 -17.70 6.10 -4.15
N GLU A 366 -18.86 6.73 -4.01
CA GLU A 366 -19.12 8.04 -4.60
C GLU A 366 -18.19 9.10 -4.01
N ARG A 367 -18.11 9.16 -2.68
CA ARG A 367 -17.19 10.10 -2.00
C ARG A 367 -15.75 9.84 -2.40
N PHE A 368 -15.35 8.57 -2.50
CA PHE A 368 -14.02 8.21 -2.95
C PHE A 368 -13.74 8.69 -4.39
N ARG A 369 -14.72 8.57 -5.31
CA ARG A 369 -14.59 9.11 -6.66
C ARG A 369 -14.39 10.62 -6.67
N GLN A 370 -15.11 11.36 -5.82
CA GLN A 370 -14.92 12.80 -5.67
C GLN A 370 -13.50 13.14 -5.20
N LEU A 371 -13.02 12.48 -4.14
CA LEU A 371 -11.64 12.68 -3.64
C LEU A 371 -10.59 12.35 -4.71
N LYS A 372 -10.82 11.29 -5.51
CA LYS A 372 -9.97 10.94 -6.65
C LYS A 372 -9.92 12.07 -7.70
N ASN A 373 -11.05 12.73 -7.98
CA ASN A 373 -11.11 13.82 -8.95
C ASN A 373 -10.54 15.14 -8.40
N GLU A 374 -10.76 15.44 -7.12
CA GLU A 374 -10.37 16.70 -6.48
C GLU A 374 -8.88 16.73 -6.10
N ARG A 375 -8.29 15.59 -5.74
CA ARG A 375 -6.95 15.45 -5.13
C ARG A 375 -6.78 16.37 -3.91
N PRO A 376 -7.05 15.88 -2.68
CA PRO A 376 -6.92 16.69 -1.47
C PRO A 376 -5.52 17.27 -1.29
N GLN A 377 -5.43 18.44 -0.65
CA GLN A 377 -4.18 19.19 -0.47
C GLN A 377 -3.06 18.37 0.19
N ALA A 378 -3.41 17.45 1.10
CA ALA A 378 -2.46 16.53 1.74
C ALA A 378 -1.68 15.63 0.75
N TYR A 379 -2.18 15.49 -0.49
CA TYR A 379 -1.62 14.66 -1.55
C TYR A 379 -1.07 15.49 -2.73
N TRP A 380 -0.73 16.76 -2.49
CA TRP A 380 -0.24 17.69 -3.51
C TRP A 380 0.95 17.15 -4.33
N TYR A 381 1.72 16.23 -3.77
CA TYR A 381 2.96 15.69 -4.35
C TYR A 381 2.75 14.54 -5.34
N TYR A 382 1.53 14.04 -5.50
CA TYR A 382 1.20 13.12 -6.59
C TYR A 382 0.78 13.90 -7.82
N SER A 383 1.39 13.64 -8.98
CA SER A 383 0.83 14.11 -10.27
C SER A 383 -0.60 13.60 -10.47
N PRO A 384 -1.42 14.21 -11.35
CA PRO A 384 -2.77 13.71 -11.65
C PRO A 384 -2.81 12.20 -12.00
N ARG A 385 -1.84 11.72 -12.80
CA ARG A 385 -1.71 10.28 -13.12
C ARG A 385 -1.36 9.45 -11.89
N GLU A 386 -0.36 9.86 -11.11
CA GLU A 386 0.05 9.11 -9.92
C GLU A 386 -1.03 9.09 -8.84
N TRP A 387 -1.76 10.19 -8.68
CA TRP A 387 -2.87 10.28 -7.74
C TRP A 387 -3.97 9.29 -8.11
N THR A 388 -4.34 9.25 -9.39
CA THR A 388 -5.30 8.29 -9.92
C THR A 388 -4.85 6.85 -9.66
N ALA A 389 -3.59 6.53 -9.96
CA ALA A 389 -3.03 5.19 -9.74
C ALA A 389 -2.95 4.82 -8.24
N TYR A 390 -2.58 5.77 -7.38
CA TYR A 390 -2.56 5.60 -5.93
C TYR A 390 -3.96 5.28 -5.39
N CYS A 391 -4.97 6.06 -5.79
CA CYS A 391 -6.36 5.84 -5.45
C CYS A 391 -6.83 4.44 -5.91
N ASP A 392 -6.60 4.09 -7.18
CA ASP A 392 -7.03 2.80 -7.72
C ASP A 392 -6.37 1.63 -6.99
N LYS A 393 -5.09 1.75 -6.63
CA LYS A 393 -4.39 0.75 -5.82
C LYS A 393 -4.98 0.65 -4.41
N LEU A 394 -5.32 1.77 -3.77
CA LEU A 394 -5.86 1.83 -2.42
C LEU A 394 -7.25 1.19 -2.30
N PHE A 395 -8.12 1.36 -3.31
CA PHE A 395 -9.51 0.91 -3.28
C PHE A 395 -9.80 -0.30 -4.18
N ARG A 396 -8.78 -0.92 -4.79
CA ARG A 396 -8.97 -2.04 -5.74
C ARG A 396 -9.87 -3.15 -5.21
N ASN A 397 -9.72 -3.55 -3.95
CA ASN A 397 -10.53 -4.60 -3.32
C ASN A 397 -11.97 -4.12 -3.11
N ASN A 398 -12.17 -2.86 -2.75
CA ASN A 398 -13.48 -2.27 -2.54
C ASN A 398 -14.34 -2.31 -3.81
N TYR A 399 -13.72 -2.13 -4.99
CA TYR A 399 -14.42 -2.29 -6.27
C TYR A 399 -14.91 -3.72 -6.50
N VAL A 400 -14.10 -4.73 -6.14
CA VAL A 400 -14.50 -6.15 -6.19
C VAL A 400 -15.68 -6.41 -5.26
N THR A 401 -15.57 -5.99 -3.99
CA THR A 401 -16.64 -6.13 -3.01
C THR A 401 -17.92 -5.46 -3.47
N HIS A 402 -17.82 -4.25 -4.05
CA HIS A 402 -19.00 -3.53 -4.53
C HIS A 402 -19.61 -4.16 -5.78
N ALA A 403 -18.81 -4.67 -6.72
CA ALA A 403 -19.32 -5.43 -7.87
C ALA A 403 -20.13 -6.64 -7.41
N HIS A 404 -19.67 -7.34 -6.37
CA HIS A 404 -20.39 -8.46 -5.78
C HIS A 404 -21.71 -8.01 -5.12
N ILE A 405 -21.70 -6.92 -4.34
CA ILE A 405 -22.92 -6.34 -3.75
C ILE A 405 -23.93 -5.95 -4.85
N LEU A 406 -23.46 -5.35 -5.95
CA LEU A 406 -24.31 -4.97 -7.08
C LEU A 406 -24.96 -6.20 -7.72
N GLN A 407 -24.19 -7.27 -7.95
CA GLN A 407 -24.71 -8.53 -8.46
C GLN A 407 -25.80 -9.11 -7.53
N GLU A 408 -25.52 -9.23 -6.23
CA GLU A 408 -26.47 -9.84 -5.28
C GLU A 408 -27.72 -8.98 -5.02
N THR A 409 -27.64 -7.67 -5.30
CA THR A 409 -28.79 -6.76 -5.23
C THR A 409 -29.53 -6.60 -6.57
N GLY A 410 -29.19 -7.40 -7.58
CA GLY A 410 -29.87 -7.43 -8.88
C GLY A 410 -29.53 -6.25 -9.79
N ARG A 411 -28.44 -5.52 -9.52
CA ARG A 411 -27.98 -4.36 -10.29
C ARG A 411 -26.94 -4.78 -11.34
N ASP A 412 -27.28 -5.79 -12.14
CA ASP A 412 -26.31 -6.55 -12.94
C ASP A 412 -25.49 -5.68 -13.90
N LYS A 413 -26.12 -4.70 -14.57
CA LYS A 413 -25.41 -3.81 -15.50
C LYS A 413 -24.30 -3.01 -14.79
N ALA A 414 -24.64 -2.38 -13.67
CA ALA A 414 -23.67 -1.64 -12.87
C ALA A 414 -22.61 -2.57 -12.26
N GLY A 415 -23.02 -3.78 -11.85
CA GLY A 415 -22.11 -4.82 -11.37
C GLY A 415 -21.09 -5.22 -12.43
N LEU A 416 -21.53 -5.39 -13.69
CA LEU A 416 -20.66 -5.78 -14.80
C LEU A 416 -19.70 -4.67 -15.19
N GLU A 417 -20.15 -3.42 -15.19
CA GLU A 417 -19.29 -2.24 -15.41
C GLU A 417 -18.22 -2.13 -14.32
N MET A 418 -18.60 -2.29 -13.05
CA MET A 418 -17.66 -2.26 -11.93
C MET A 418 -16.68 -3.45 -11.97
N ALA A 419 -17.16 -4.65 -12.27
CA ALA A 419 -16.32 -5.83 -12.41
C ALA A 419 -15.32 -5.68 -13.56
N ALA A 420 -15.75 -5.19 -14.72
CA ALA A 420 -14.87 -4.92 -15.85
C ALA A 420 -13.80 -3.87 -15.53
N PHE A 421 -14.16 -2.81 -14.79
CA PHE A 421 -13.19 -1.83 -14.32
C PHE A 421 -12.18 -2.44 -13.34
N ALA A 422 -12.65 -3.13 -12.29
CA ALA A 422 -11.77 -3.81 -11.33
C ALA A 422 -10.84 -4.82 -12.03
N GLN A 423 -11.34 -5.47 -13.08
CA GLN A 423 -10.59 -6.45 -13.85
C GLN A 423 -9.38 -5.86 -14.58
N GLN A 424 -9.40 -4.58 -14.94
CA GLN A 424 -8.23 -3.86 -15.47
C GLN A 424 -7.12 -3.72 -14.41
N LEU A 425 -7.49 -3.66 -13.13
CA LEU A 425 -6.54 -3.56 -12.01
C LEU A 425 -5.98 -4.92 -11.59
N PHE A 426 -6.77 -5.99 -11.71
CA PHE A 426 -6.38 -7.33 -11.26
C PHE A 426 -5.82 -8.25 -12.34
N SER A 427 -6.14 -8.04 -13.62
CA SER A 427 -5.68 -8.91 -14.71
C SER A 427 -5.91 -10.41 -14.41
N TYR A 428 -7.11 -10.74 -13.93
CA TYR A 428 -7.63 -12.07 -13.58
C TYR A 428 -7.00 -12.67 -12.33
N ARG A 429 -6.19 -11.90 -11.59
CA ARG A 429 -5.51 -12.34 -10.36
C ARG A 429 -6.41 -12.29 -9.10
N ASN A 430 -7.72 -12.46 -9.25
CA ASN A 430 -8.68 -12.45 -8.14
C ASN A 430 -9.88 -13.36 -8.44
N ALA A 431 -9.97 -14.50 -7.74
CA ALA A 431 -11.00 -15.50 -7.99
C ALA A 431 -12.43 -15.01 -7.74
N THR A 432 -12.65 -14.19 -6.70
CA THR A 432 -13.97 -13.60 -6.41
C THR A 432 -14.44 -12.69 -7.53
N LEU A 433 -13.56 -11.80 -8.00
CA LEU A 433 -13.85 -10.90 -9.11
C LEU A 433 -14.17 -11.67 -10.39
N ASN A 434 -13.36 -12.69 -10.69
CA ASN A 434 -13.56 -13.55 -11.85
C ASN A 434 -14.94 -14.23 -11.81
N GLU A 435 -15.34 -14.78 -10.65
CA GLU A 435 -16.65 -15.42 -10.48
C GLU A 435 -17.79 -14.41 -10.66
N VAL A 436 -17.70 -13.24 -10.00
CA VAL A 436 -18.72 -12.18 -10.11
C VAL A 436 -18.88 -11.76 -11.57
N GLN A 437 -17.78 -11.52 -12.27
CA GLN A 437 -17.81 -11.13 -13.67
C GLN A 437 -18.39 -12.25 -14.55
N ALA A 438 -18.01 -13.52 -14.33
CA ALA A 438 -18.53 -14.66 -15.08
C ALA A 438 -20.04 -14.82 -14.91
N ARG A 439 -20.57 -14.75 -13.68
CA ARG A 439 -22.02 -14.83 -13.41
C ARG A 439 -22.80 -13.72 -14.10
N LEU A 440 -22.26 -12.49 -14.07
CA LEU A 440 -22.88 -11.34 -14.72
C LEU A 440 -22.87 -11.46 -16.25
N LEU A 441 -21.78 -11.98 -16.83
CA LEU A 441 -21.66 -12.22 -18.27
C LEU A 441 -22.58 -13.36 -18.74
N GLU A 442 -22.67 -14.46 -17.98
CA GLU A 442 -23.62 -15.55 -18.26
C GLU A 442 -25.06 -15.03 -18.29
N LYS A 443 -25.46 -14.27 -17.26
CA LYS A 443 -26.79 -13.67 -17.20
C LYS A 443 -27.06 -12.67 -18.33
N ALA A 444 -26.02 -11.98 -18.80
CA ALA A 444 -26.11 -11.04 -19.93
C ALA A 444 -26.06 -11.71 -21.31
N GLY A 445 -25.85 -13.04 -21.39
CA GLY A 445 -25.71 -13.76 -22.66
C GLY A 445 -24.44 -13.39 -23.45
N LYS A 446 -23.40 -12.92 -22.76
CA LYS A 446 -22.13 -12.49 -23.39
C LYS A 446 -21.12 -13.64 -23.44
N GLU A 447 -21.40 -14.62 -24.29
CA GLU A 447 -20.67 -15.90 -24.34
C GLU A 447 -19.17 -15.76 -24.61
N LYS A 448 -18.77 -14.87 -25.53
CA LYS A 448 -17.36 -14.66 -25.89
C LYS A 448 -16.57 -14.10 -24.72
N GLU A 449 -17.09 -13.06 -24.07
CA GLU A 449 -16.47 -12.48 -22.88
C GLU A 449 -16.49 -13.45 -21.70
N LEU A 450 -17.57 -14.21 -21.53
CA LEU A 450 -17.67 -15.24 -20.49
C LEU A 450 -16.55 -16.27 -20.65
N SER A 451 -16.42 -16.89 -21.83
CA SER A 451 -15.37 -17.89 -22.11
C SER A 451 -13.98 -17.31 -21.84
N ALA A 452 -13.73 -16.04 -22.23
CA ALA A 452 -12.48 -15.37 -21.92
C ALA A 452 -12.24 -15.24 -20.40
N VAL A 453 -13.23 -14.87 -19.59
CA VAL A 453 -13.08 -14.83 -18.12
C VAL A 453 -12.81 -16.23 -17.57
N LEU A 454 -13.57 -17.24 -17.98
CA LEU A 454 -13.46 -18.61 -17.48
C LEU A 454 -12.05 -19.19 -17.74
N HIS A 455 -11.57 -19.10 -18.98
CA HIS A 455 -10.26 -19.63 -19.36
C HIS A 455 -9.11 -18.87 -18.68
N ASN A 456 -9.18 -17.53 -18.63
CA ASN A 456 -8.14 -16.74 -17.97
C ASN A 456 -8.12 -16.96 -16.45
N SER A 457 -9.25 -17.29 -15.84
CA SER A 457 -9.32 -17.64 -14.42
C SER A 457 -8.53 -18.90 -14.12
N VAL A 458 -8.65 -19.94 -14.95
CA VAL A 458 -7.85 -21.17 -14.79
C VAL A 458 -6.39 -20.92 -15.10
N ARG A 459 -6.11 -20.19 -16.18
CA ARG A 459 -4.74 -19.84 -16.59
C ARG A 459 -3.97 -19.11 -15.49
N MET A 460 -4.62 -18.20 -14.77
CA MET A 460 -4.03 -17.44 -13.66
C MET A 460 -4.12 -18.14 -12.30
N ASN A 461 -4.66 -19.37 -12.26
CA ASN A 461 -4.95 -20.12 -11.05
C ASN A 461 -5.83 -19.38 -10.04
N GLN A 462 -6.89 -18.75 -10.54
CA GLN A 462 -7.83 -17.88 -9.82
C GLN A 462 -9.27 -18.26 -10.19
N ALA A 463 -9.56 -19.55 -10.13
CA ALA A 463 -10.87 -20.11 -10.43
C ALA A 463 -11.58 -20.56 -9.14
N SER A 464 -12.88 -20.32 -9.09
CA SER A 464 -13.77 -20.84 -8.05
C SER A 464 -14.51 -22.09 -8.53
N ALA A 465 -15.26 -22.74 -7.63
CA ALA A 465 -16.08 -23.89 -7.99
C ALA A 465 -17.10 -23.54 -9.09
N ALA A 466 -17.70 -22.35 -9.00
CA ALA A 466 -18.67 -21.88 -9.98
C ALA A 466 -18.05 -21.70 -11.38
N ILE A 467 -16.79 -21.26 -11.45
CA ILE A 467 -16.06 -21.16 -12.72
C ILE A 467 -15.83 -22.56 -13.31
N PHE A 468 -15.46 -23.54 -12.49
CA PHE A 468 -15.31 -24.92 -12.96
C PHE A 468 -16.64 -25.53 -13.43
N ASP A 469 -17.76 -25.25 -12.75
CA ASP A 469 -19.09 -25.69 -13.18
C ASP A 469 -19.47 -25.08 -14.55
N MET A 470 -19.19 -23.79 -14.74
CA MET A 470 -19.42 -23.10 -16.01
C MET A 470 -18.51 -23.64 -17.13
N LEU A 471 -17.24 -23.91 -16.84
CA LEU A 471 -16.31 -24.55 -17.78
C LEU A 471 -16.75 -25.97 -18.14
N LYS A 472 -17.28 -26.74 -17.18
CA LYS A 472 -17.84 -28.07 -17.44
C LYS A 472 -19.04 -28.00 -18.37
N LYS A 473 -19.92 -27.01 -18.19
CA LYS A 473 -21.03 -26.74 -19.10
C LYS A 473 -20.54 -26.35 -20.50
N GLU A 474 -19.52 -25.49 -20.61
CA GLU A 474 -18.90 -25.11 -21.89
C GLU A 474 -18.25 -26.32 -22.60
N TYR A 475 -17.55 -27.17 -21.83
CA TYR A 475 -16.96 -28.41 -22.32
C TYR A 475 -18.04 -29.36 -22.83
N LEU A 476 -19.09 -29.62 -22.06
CA LEU A 476 -20.18 -30.54 -22.45
C LEU A 476 -21.02 -30.04 -23.64
N HIS A 477 -21.03 -28.73 -23.89
CA HIS A 477 -21.62 -28.19 -25.12
C HIS A 477 -20.76 -28.52 -26.35
N THR A 478 -19.45 -28.65 -26.18
CA THR A 478 -18.48 -28.93 -27.25
C THR A 478 -18.23 -30.43 -27.42
N TYR A 479 -18.22 -31.18 -26.32
CA TYR A 479 -17.88 -32.60 -26.22
C TYR A 479 -19.07 -33.37 -25.62
N SER A 480 -19.48 -34.48 -26.23
CA SER A 480 -20.72 -35.18 -25.87
C SER A 480 -20.71 -35.97 -24.55
N ASN A 481 -19.60 -35.96 -23.79
CA ASN A 481 -19.49 -36.63 -22.49
C ASN A 481 -18.39 -35.99 -21.63
N GLU A 482 -18.31 -36.40 -20.36
CA GLU A 482 -17.34 -35.86 -19.38
C GLU A 482 -15.92 -36.44 -19.51
N ALA A 483 -15.71 -37.46 -20.35
CA ALA A 483 -14.40 -38.06 -20.49
C ALA A 483 -13.41 -37.03 -21.06
N GLY A 484 -12.26 -36.89 -20.40
CA GLY A 484 -11.22 -35.94 -20.78
C GLY A 484 -11.39 -34.52 -20.22
N PHE A 485 -12.46 -34.21 -19.47
CA PHE A 485 -12.65 -32.88 -18.88
C PHE A 485 -11.47 -32.45 -18.00
N ASP A 486 -10.97 -33.33 -17.13
CA ASP A 486 -9.84 -33.00 -16.24
C ASP A 486 -8.54 -32.74 -17.02
N ALA A 487 -8.30 -33.51 -18.09
CA ALA A 487 -7.15 -33.30 -18.96
C ALA A 487 -7.24 -31.97 -19.71
N TRP A 488 -8.42 -31.66 -20.25
CA TRP A 488 -8.71 -30.37 -20.88
C TRP A 488 -8.55 -29.21 -19.91
N LEU A 489 -9.12 -29.31 -18.71
CA LEU A 489 -9.02 -28.27 -17.69
C LEU A 489 -7.57 -28.01 -17.28
N ASN A 490 -6.78 -29.07 -17.09
CA ASN A 490 -5.35 -28.94 -16.79
C ASN A 490 -4.57 -28.31 -17.94
N SER A 491 -4.97 -28.55 -19.20
CA SER A 491 -4.34 -27.91 -20.37
C SER A 491 -4.54 -26.40 -20.45
N LEU A 492 -5.53 -25.85 -19.73
CA LEU A 492 -5.77 -24.40 -19.65
C LEU A 492 -4.84 -23.69 -18.66
N LYS A 493 -4.18 -24.44 -17.77
CA LYS A 493 -3.26 -23.85 -16.79
C LYS A 493 -1.98 -23.37 -17.46
N ASP A 494 -1.43 -22.28 -16.95
CA ASP A 494 -0.13 -21.81 -17.40
C ASP A 494 0.99 -22.71 -16.86
N ALA A 495 1.65 -23.46 -17.75
CA ALA A 495 2.66 -24.45 -17.36
C ALA A 495 3.82 -23.85 -16.56
N HIS A 496 4.29 -22.67 -16.97
CA HIS A 496 5.38 -21.98 -16.28
C HIS A 496 4.98 -21.53 -14.86
N THR A 497 3.75 -21.03 -14.68
CA THR A 497 3.21 -20.70 -13.36
C THR A 497 3.12 -21.92 -12.45
N MET A 498 2.74 -23.09 -12.99
CA MET A 498 2.67 -24.34 -12.21
C MET A 498 4.05 -24.87 -11.84
N GLU A 499 5.03 -24.78 -12.75
CA GLU A 499 6.43 -25.13 -12.50
C GLU A 499 7.03 -24.26 -11.39
N LEU A 500 6.87 -22.94 -11.47
CA LEU A 500 7.34 -22.01 -10.43
C LEU A 500 6.70 -22.28 -9.07
N LEU A 501 5.40 -22.63 -9.04
CA LEU A 501 4.73 -23.02 -7.80
C LEU A 501 5.34 -24.30 -7.22
N GLU A 502 5.61 -25.31 -8.05
CA GLU A 502 6.24 -26.55 -7.61
C GLU A 502 7.66 -26.34 -7.06
N GLU A 503 8.47 -25.53 -7.74
CA GLU A 503 9.81 -25.14 -7.28
C GLU A 503 9.78 -24.38 -5.95
N GLU A 504 8.88 -23.40 -5.82
CA GLU A 504 8.69 -22.64 -4.57
C GLU A 504 8.33 -23.58 -3.42
N LEU A 505 7.39 -24.50 -3.66
CA LEU A 505 6.96 -25.45 -2.65
C LEU A 505 8.05 -26.45 -2.29
N ALA A 506 8.75 -27.02 -3.27
CA ALA A 506 9.88 -27.90 -3.00
C ALA A 506 10.95 -27.21 -2.15
N GLY A 507 11.26 -25.94 -2.42
CA GLY A 507 12.18 -25.12 -1.63
C GLY A 507 11.71 -24.83 -0.19
N ARG A 508 10.41 -24.89 0.07
CA ARG A 508 9.80 -24.70 1.40
C ARG A 508 9.66 -25.99 2.21
N MET A 509 10.05 -27.14 1.65
CA MET A 509 9.93 -28.42 2.32
C MET A 509 10.83 -28.49 3.56
N ILE A 510 10.26 -28.92 4.67
CA ILE A 510 10.97 -29.18 5.92
C ILE A 510 10.98 -30.68 6.25
N ARG A 511 11.73 -31.09 7.27
CA ARG A 511 11.66 -32.44 7.83
C ARG A 511 11.67 -32.34 9.35
N GLN A 512 10.50 -32.26 9.95
CA GLN A 512 10.34 -32.20 11.41
C GLN A 512 9.41 -33.32 11.89
N PRO A 513 9.71 -34.03 12.99
CA PRO A 513 8.79 -35.02 13.55
C PRO A 513 7.41 -34.40 13.82
N ALA A 514 6.34 -35.04 13.35
CA ALA A 514 4.99 -34.57 13.63
C ALA A 514 4.62 -34.76 15.10
N ALA A 515 3.94 -33.77 15.68
CA ALA A 515 3.48 -33.85 17.06
C ALA A 515 2.40 -34.93 17.20
N PRO A 516 2.50 -35.84 18.18
CA PRO A 516 1.50 -36.88 18.38
C PRO A 516 0.18 -36.26 18.83
N PHE A 517 -0.94 -36.81 18.36
CA PHE A 517 -2.28 -36.44 18.82
C PHE A 517 -3.18 -37.67 18.93
N VAL A 518 -4.20 -37.54 19.78
CA VAL A 518 -5.35 -38.44 19.86
C VAL A 518 -6.58 -37.56 20.02
N LEU A 519 -7.41 -37.46 18.97
CA LEU A 519 -8.58 -36.59 18.92
C LEU A 519 -9.84 -37.40 18.62
N GLU A 520 -10.99 -36.85 18.96
CA GLU A 520 -12.29 -37.46 18.65
C GLU A 520 -12.88 -36.88 17.38
N ASP A 521 -13.46 -37.75 16.55
CA ASP A 521 -14.22 -37.35 15.37
C ASP A 521 -15.67 -36.93 15.71
N MET A 522 -16.44 -36.57 14.68
CA MET A 522 -17.87 -36.22 14.82
C MET A 522 -18.75 -37.32 15.41
N ASN A 523 -18.31 -38.58 15.38
CA ASN A 523 -19.03 -39.74 15.91
C ASN A 523 -18.42 -40.25 17.23
N ASN A 524 -17.51 -39.49 17.85
CA ASN A 524 -16.78 -39.82 19.07
C ASN A 524 -15.81 -41.00 18.93
N HIS A 525 -15.41 -41.36 17.71
CA HIS A 525 -14.31 -42.30 17.51
C HIS A 525 -12.96 -41.59 17.71
N LYS A 526 -12.02 -42.27 18.35
CA LYS A 526 -10.67 -41.75 18.56
C LYS A 526 -9.80 -42.01 17.33
N VAL A 527 -9.15 -40.96 16.84
CA VAL A 527 -8.15 -41.00 15.77
C VAL A 527 -6.81 -40.57 16.34
N SER A 528 -5.79 -41.42 16.18
CA SER A 528 -4.42 -41.10 16.57
C SER A 528 -3.52 -40.93 15.35
N LEU A 529 -2.51 -40.07 15.44
CA LEU A 529 -1.50 -39.94 14.36
C LEU A 529 -0.83 -41.29 14.06
N SER A 530 -0.54 -42.08 15.09
CA SER A 530 0.08 -43.41 14.95
C SER A 530 -0.76 -44.39 14.11
N SER A 531 -2.10 -44.27 14.15
CA SER A 531 -3.01 -45.09 13.33
C SER A 531 -2.98 -44.74 11.84
N LEU A 532 -2.33 -43.63 11.47
CA LEU A 532 -2.21 -43.12 10.11
C LEU A 532 -0.83 -43.37 9.50
N SER A 533 0.03 -44.15 10.17
CA SER A 533 1.37 -44.51 9.68
C SER A 533 1.33 -45.09 8.26
N GLY A 534 2.30 -44.71 7.42
CA GLY A 534 2.36 -45.12 6.02
C GLY A 534 1.47 -44.30 5.08
N LYS A 535 0.73 -43.30 5.58
CA LYS A 535 -0.09 -42.40 4.77
C LYS A 535 0.46 -40.98 4.77
N VAL A 536 0.20 -40.24 3.71
CA VAL A 536 0.31 -38.77 3.75
C VAL A 536 -0.91 -38.22 4.47
N VAL A 537 -0.69 -37.40 5.49
CA VAL A 537 -1.76 -36.79 6.31
C VAL A 537 -1.77 -35.30 6.08
N VAL A 538 -2.93 -34.76 5.67
CA VAL A 538 -3.18 -33.32 5.59
C VAL A 538 -4.07 -32.90 6.75
N LEU A 539 -3.58 -32.00 7.60
CA LEU A 539 -4.33 -31.40 8.70
C LEU A 539 -4.69 -29.95 8.33
N ASP A 540 -5.94 -29.56 8.49
CA ASP A 540 -6.40 -28.18 8.31
C ASP A 540 -7.01 -27.64 9.59
N PHE A 541 -6.35 -26.66 10.23
CA PHE A 541 -6.76 -26.09 11.50
C PHE A 541 -7.71 -24.92 11.30
N TRP A 542 -8.90 -24.98 11.91
CA TRP A 542 -9.96 -24.01 11.69
C TRP A 542 -10.89 -23.84 12.90
N ALA A 543 -11.82 -22.91 12.80
CA ALA A 543 -12.91 -22.69 13.75
C ALA A 543 -14.15 -22.09 13.04
N THR A 544 -15.35 -22.28 13.60
CA THR A 544 -16.61 -21.79 13.02
C THR A 544 -16.70 -20.26 12.95
N TRP A 545 -16.06 -19.56 13.90
CA TRP A 545 -15.98 -18.10 13.94
C TRP A 545 -14.95 -17.53 12.96
N CYS A 546 -14.04 -18.35 12.43
CA CYS A 546 -12.95 -17.91 11.56
C CYS A 546 -13.43 -17.69 10.11
N GLY A 547 -13.53 -16.41 9.70
CA GLY A 547 -13.89 -16.02 8.33
C GLY A 547 -12.96 -16.60 7.24
N PRO A 548 -11.63 -16.35 7.32
CA PRO A 548 -10.67 -16.87 6.34
C PRO A 548 -10.67 -18.40 6.23
N CYS A 549 -10.88 -19.12 7.34
CA CYS A 549 -10.96 -20.58 7.33
C CYS A 549 -12.13 -21.06 6.47
N LYS A 550 -13.33 -20.49 6.67
CA LYS A 550 -14.52 -20.81 5.87
C LYS A 550 -14.34 -20.45 4.39
N ALA A 551 -13.58 -19.40 4.08
CA ALA A 551 -13.26 -19.00 2.72
C ALA A 551 -12.28 -19.97 2.02
N ALA A 552 -11.42 -20.66 2.78
CA ALA A 552 -10.46 -21.64 2.24
C ALA A 552 -11.09 -23.03 1.98
N MET A 553 -12.20 -23.36 2.63
CA MET A 553 -12.84 -24.68 2.55
C MET A 553 -13.15 -25.15 1.12
N PRO A 554 -13.65 -24.32 0.18
CA PRO A 554 -13.85 -24.74 -1.20
C PRO A 554 -12.56 -25.26 -1.86
N GLY A 555 -11.43 -24.61 -1.63
CA GLY A 555 -10.13 -25.06 -2.16
C GLY A 555 -9.67 -26.37 -1.51
N MET A 556 -9.93 -26.55 -0.21
CA MET A 556 -9.63 -27.81 0.48
C MET A 556 -10.52 -28.97 0.05
N GLN A 557 -11.79 -28.70 -0.24
CA GLN A 557 -12.70 -29.69 -0.82
C GLN A 557 -12.18 -30.14 -2.20
N MET A 558 -11.76 -29.19 -3.05
CA MET A 558 -11.16 -29.51 -4.35
C MET A 558 -9.87 -30.33 -4.19
N ALA A 559 -9.00 -29.99 -3.24
CA ALA A 559 -7.80 -30.78 -2.96
C ALA A 559 -8.16 -32.21 -2.51
N GLN A 560 -9.06 -32.35 -1.54
CA GLN A 560 -9.49 -33.64 -1.02
C GLN A 560 -10.11 -34.51 -2.11
N GLU A 561 -10.92 -33.94 -3.00
CA GLU A 561 -11.60 -34.66 -4.08
C GLU A 561 -10.60 -35.30 -5.06
N ARG A 562 -9.46 -34.64 -5.34
CA ARG A 562 -8.40 -35.19 -6.20
C ARG A 562 -7.75 -36.46 -5.66
N PHE A 563 -7.81 -36.66 -4.34
CA PHE A 563 -7.26 -37.83 -3.66
C PHE A 563 -8.34 -38.75 -3.11
N ARG A 564 -9.62 -38.57 -3.49
CA ARG A 564 -10.73 -39.35 -2.94
C ARG A 564 -10.55 -40.86 -3.13
N ASP A 565 -10.01 -41.25 -4.27
CA ASP A 565 -9.83 -42.65 -4.66
C ASP A 565 -8.43 -43.19 -4.26
N ASP A 566 -7.64 -42.41 -3.52
CA ASP A 566 -6.32 -42.80 -3.02
C ASP A 566 -6.34 -43.08 -1.51
N SER A 567 -6.26 -44.36 -1.14
CA SER A 567 -6.29 -44.79 0.26
C SER A 567 -5.05 -44.40 1.10
N ASN A 568 -3.98 -43.95 0.45
CA ASN A 568 -2.70 -43.57 1.07
C ASN A 568 -2.64 -42.07 1.41
N VAL A 569 -3.69 -41.30 1.13
CA VAL A 569 -3.83 -39.91 1.59
C VAL A 569 -5.06 -39.78 2.48
N VAL A 570 -4.94 -38.99 3.54
CA VAL A 570 -6.07 -38.65 4.39
C VAL A 570 -6.06 -37.18 4.76
N PHE A 571 -7.24 -36.56 4.71
CA PHE A 571 -7.48 -35.19 5.12
C PHE A 571 -8.27 -35.20 6.44
N TYR A 572 -7.80 -34.43 7.42
CA TYR A 572 -8.50 -34.15 8.67
C TYR A 572 -8.61 -32.65 8.90
N PHE A 573 -9.80 -32.19 9.26
CA PHE A 573 -10.10 -30.79 9.54
C PHE A 573 -10.19 -30.62 11.05
N ILE A 574 -9.17 -30.00 11.64
CA ILE A 574 -9.01 -29.87 13.08
C ILE A 574 -9.76 -28.63 13.56
N ASP A 575 -10.90 -28.85 14.20
CA ASP A 575 -11.69 -27.80 14.83
C ASP A 575 -11.09 -27.44 16.20
N THR A 576 -10.71 -26.17 16.37
CA THR A 576 -9.97 -25.67 17.53
C THR A 576 -10.38 -24.24 17.89
N GLN A 577 -9.89 -23.71 19.01
CA GLN A 577 -10.18 -22.34 19.48
C GLN A 577 -11.68 -21.99 19.59
N GLU A 578 -12.52 -23.00 19.81
CA GLU A 578 -13.94 -22.80 20.01
C GLU A 578 -14.24 -22.37 21.45
N LYS A 579 -14.96 -21.25 21.59
CA LYS A 579 -15.32 -20.68 22.90
C LYS A 579 -16.69 -21.09 23.39
N ASP A 580 -17.53 -21.59 22.48
CA ASP A 580 -18.88 -22.01 22.82
C ASP A 580 -18.87 -23.43 23.38
N PRO A 581 -19.47 -23.70 24.56
CA PRO A 581 -19.59 -25.05 25.09
C PRO A 581 -20.32 -26.04 24.16
N GLN A 582 -21.17 -25.56 23.25
CA GLN A 582 -21.94 -26.35 22.27
C GLN A 582 -21.29 -26.36 20.87
N TYR A 583 -19.97 -26.17 20.79
CA TYR A 583 -19.28 -26.06 19.52
C TYR A 583 -19.41 -27.32 18.64
N ARG A 584 -19.39 -28.53 19.22
CA ARG A 584 -19.46 -29.79 18.45
C ARG A 584 -20.75 -29.87 17.63
N GLU A 585 -21.88 -29.47 18.21
CA GLU A 585 -23.18 -29.40 17.53
C GLU A 585 -23.18 -28.35 16.41
N LYS A 586 -22.60 -27.18 16.67
CA LYS A 586 -22.48 -26.09 15.68
C LYS A 586 -21.62 -26.49 14.49
N VAL A 587 -20.50 -27.15 14.75
CA VAL A 587 -19.60 -27.67 13.72
C VAL A 587 -20.31 -28.72 12.87
N LYS A 588 -20.97 -29.70 13.49
CA LYS A 588 -21.77 -30.72 12.78
C LYS A 588 -22.84 -30.07 11.89
N ALA A 589 -23.59 -29.11 12.43
CA ALA A 589 -24.62 -28.40 11.68
C ALA A 589 -24.03 -27.61 10.51
N PHE A 590 -22.90 -26.93 10.70
CA PHE A 590 -22.23 -26.17 9.66
C PHE A 590 -21.73 -27.06 8.51
N ILE A 591 -21.03 -28.16 8.82
CA ILE A 591 -20.53 -29.12 7.82
C ILE A 591 -21.68 -29.75 7.04
N ALA A 592 -22.76 -30.16 7.73
CA ALA A 592 -23.95 -30.71 7.09
C ALA A 592 -24.66 -29.68 6.19
N GLN A 593 -24.83 -28.44 6.67
CA GLN A 593 -25.46 -27.36 5.91
C GLN A 593 -24.69 -27.05 4.62
N LYS A 594 -23.36 -27.06 4.68
CA LYS A 594 -22.48 -26.80 3.53
C LYS A 594 -22.20 -28.03 2.68
N ARG A 595 -22.62 -29.21 3.13
CA ARG A 595 -22.43 -30.51 2.45
C ARG A 595 -20.96 -30.83 2.21
N TYR A 596 -20.08 -30.46 3.15
CA TYR A 596 -18.67 -30.78 3.03
C TYR A 596 -18.39 -32.24 3.39
N PRO A 597 -17.51 -32.95 2.64
CA PRO A 597 -17.12 -34.34 2.92
C PRO A 597 -16.02 -34.44 4.01
N PHE A 598 -15.92 -33.42 4.86
CA PHE A 598 -14.79 -33.22 5.76
C PHE A 598 -14.83 -34.18 6.95
N ARG A 599 -13.69 -34.84 7.20
CA ARG A 599 -13.47 -35.61 8.43
C ARG A 599 -12.97 -34.65 9.50
N VAL A 600 -13.88 -34.21 10.36
CA VAL A 600 -13.56 -33.24 11.43
C VAL A 600 -13.08 -33.96 12.68
N LEU A 601 -12.00 -33.44 13.29
CA LEU A 601 -11.50 -33.84 14.60
C LEU A 601 -11.57 -32.64 15.56
N PHE A 602 -11.96 -32.87 16.81
CA PHE A 602 -12.16 -31.80 17.80
C PHE A 602 -10.94 -31.65 18.74
N ASP A 603 -10.35 -30.46 18.79
CA ASP A 603 -9.15 -30.10 19.55
C ASP A 603 -9.40 -28.93 20.52
N ASN A 604 -10.50 -28.92 21.27
CA ASN A 604 -10.82 -27.79 22.15
C ASN A 604 -10.32 -27.94 23.61
N GLY A 605 -9.24 -28.71 23.79
CA GLY A 605 -8.21 -28.48 24.81
C GLY A 605 -6.93 -27.85 24.22
N GLU A 606 -6.99 -27.43 22.95
CA GLU A 606 -6.02 -26.68 22.13
C GLU A 606 -4.58 -27.22 22.08
N ALA A 607 -4.30 -28.38 22.65
CA ALA A 607 -2.96 -28.94 22.73
C ALA A 607 -2.38 -29.31 21.35
N THR A 608 -3.22 -29.82 20.44
CA THR A 608 -2.76 -30.17 19.08
C THR A 608 -2.47 -28.91 18.29
N TYR A 609 -3.38 -27.93 18.32
CA TYR A 609 -3.17 -26.60 17.76
C TYR A 609 -1.87 -25.97 18.29
N GLU A 610 -1.67 -25.99 19.61
CA GLU A 610 -0.51 -25.42 20.28
C GLU A 610 0.80 -26.06 19.79
N ALA A 611 0.85 -27.39 19.70
CA ALA A 611 2.03 -28.12 19.24
C ALA A 611 2.38 -27.79 17.78
N TYR A 612 1.40 -27.81 16.87
CA TYR A 612 1.66 -27.54 15.46
C TYR A 612 1.93 -26.07 15.17
N ARG A 613 1.25 -25.12 15.86
CA ARG A 613 1.54 -23.69 15.66
C ARG A 613 2.96 -23.32 16.08
N GLN A 614 3.51 -23.98 17.10
CA GLN A 614 4.89 -23.78 17.54
C GLN A 614 5.86 -24.32 16.50
N LEU A 615 5.57 -25.50 15.95
CA LEU A 615 6.38 -26.17 14.91
C LEU A 615 6.55 -25.30 13.66
N ILE A 616 5.47 -24.66 13.19
CA ILE A 616 5.49 -23.82 11.97
C ILE A 616 5.54 -22.31 12.25
N HIS A 617 5.76 -21.93 13.51
CA HIS A 617 5.89 -20.54 13.97
C HIS A 617 4.74 -19.61 13.54
N THR A 618 3.49 -20.02 13.78
CA THR A 618 2.28 -19.21 13.52
C THR A 618 1.53 -18.85 14.81
N SER A 619 0.68 -17.81 14.71
CA SER A 619 -0.11 -17.28 15.83
C SER A 619 -1.62 -17.33 15.60
N GLY A 620 -2.10 -17.98 14.54
CA GLY A 620 -3.54 -18.03 14.24
C GLY A 620 -3.94 -19.05 13.19
N ILE A 621 -5.24 -19.09 12.92
CA ILE A 621 -5.89 -19.96 11.91
C ILE A 621 -6.39 -19.14 10.71
N PRO A 622 -6.53 -19.75 9.52
CA PRO A 622 -6.23 -21.16 9.21
C PRO A 622 -4.74 -21.41 9.05
N PHE A 623 -4.31 -22.63 9.34
CA PHE A 623 -3.06 -23.17 8.84
C PHE A 623 -3.20 -24.65 8.51
N LYS A 624 -2.32 -25.15 7.64
CA LYS A 624 -2.34 -26.52 7.15
C LYS A 624 -0.99 -27.18 7.33
N ILE A 625 -1.04 -28.46 7.68
CA ILE A 625 0.14 -29.30 7.87
C ILE A 625 0.04 -30.47 6.91
N VAL A 626 1.14 -30.77 6.20
CA VAL A 626 1.27 -31.99 5.40
C VAL A 626 2.36 -32.85 6.01
N ILE A 627 2.00 -34.08 6.37
CA ILE A 627 2.85 -35.08 7.03
C ILE A 627 3.12 -36.21 6.03
N ASP A 628 4.37 -36.62 5.90
CA ASP A 628 4.80 -37.74 5.05
C ASP A 628 4.46 -39.12 5.66
N PRO A 629 4.58 -40.22 4.89
CA PRO A 629 4.31 -41.57 5.38
C PRO A 629 5.18 -42.01 6.56
N ALA A 630 6.35 -41.38 6.75
CA ALA A 630 7.28 -41.64 7.85
C ALA A 630 6.94 -40.85 9.12
N GLY A 631 5.88 -40.03 9.10
CA GLY A 631 5.42 -39.25 10.25
C GLY A 631 6.17 -37.93 10.45
N ASN A 632 6.82 -37.38 9.42
CA ASN A 632 7.43 -36.06 9.47
C ASN A 632 6.55 -35.02 8.80
N VAL A 633 6.41 -33.86 9.43
CA VAL A 633 5.90 -32.65 8.78
C VAL A 633 6.85 -32.26 7.66
N ARG A 634 6.30 -32.16 6.44
CA ARG A 634 6.98 -31.67 5.24
C ARG A 634 6.60 -30.25 4.89
N PHE A 635 5.38 -29.84 5.22
CA PHE A 635 4.89 -28.50 4.91
C PHE A 635 4.05 -27.92 6.04
N GLY A 636 4.26 -26.62 6.28
CA GLY A 636 3.36 -25.72 6.98
C GLY A 636 2.89 -24.61 6.06
N GLN A 637 1.58 -24.47 5.88
CA GLN A 637 0.96 -23.41 5.09
C GLN A 637 0.10 -22.54 6.02
N VAL A 638 0.32 -21.22 6.03
CA VAL A 638 -0.40 -20.30 6.91
C VAL A 638 -1.31 -19.39 6.09
N GLY A 639 -2.58 -19.30 6.51
CA GLY A 639 -3.56 -18.41 5.92
C GLY A 639 -4.23 -18.94 4.65
N TYR A 640 -4.86 -18.03 3.92
CA TYR A 640 -5.53 -18.31 2.64
C TYR A 640 -5.38 -17.09 1.72
N MET A 641 -4.90 -17.31 0.49
CA MET A 641 -4.57 -16.24 -0.45
C MET A 641 -5.73 -15.85 -1.40
N GLY A 642 -6.94 -16.35 -1.15
CA GLY A 642 -8.16 -15.90 -1.84
C GLY A 642 -8.54 -16.67 -3.10
N SER A 643 -7.74 -17.67 -3.53
CA SER A 643 -8.05 -18.52 -4.69
C SER A 643 -8.29 -19.98 -4.29
N PRO A 644 -9.50 -20.53 -4.51
CA PRO A 644 -9.77 -21.94 -4.26
C PRO A 644 -8.93 -22.87 -5.13
N SER A 645 -8.80 -22.58 -6.43
CA SER A 645 -8.00 -23.41 -7.33
C SER A 645 -6.51 -23.39 -6.99
N ALA A 646 -5.97 -22.23 -6.60
CA ALA A 646 -4.56 -22.13 -6.22
C ALA A 646 -4.29 -22.92 -4.95
N LEU A 647 -5.18 -22.81 -3.95
CA LEU A 647 -5.06 -23.59 -2.73
C LEU A 647 -5.14 -25.09 -3.03
N ALA A 648 -6.05 -25.50 -3.91
CA ALA A 648 -6.19 -26.91 -4.29
C ALA A 648 -4.92 -27.45 -4.95
N ASP A 649 -4.33 -26.68 -5.86
CA ASP A 649 -3.07 -27.00 -6.52
C ASP A 649 -1.90 -27.03 -5.55
N GLU A 650 -1.76 -26.00 -4.70
CA GLU A 650 -0.74 -25.91 -3.67
C GLU A 650 -0.73 -27.16 -2.78
N ILE A 651 -1.90 -27.55 -2.26
CA ILE A 651 -2.03 -28.72 -1.39
C ILE A 651 -1.80 -30.03 -2.16
N SER A 652 -2.22 -30.11 -3.42
CA SER A 652 -1.98 -31.30 -4.25
C SER A 652 -0.49 -31.53 -4.53
N ILE A 653 0.25 -30.45 -4.81
CA ILE A 653 1.69 -30.49 -5.03
C ILE A 653 2.40 -30.86 -3.72
N MET A 654 2.04 -30.23 -2.60
CA MET A 654 2.60 -30.59 -1.28
C MET A 654 2.38 -32.06 -0.93
N VAL A 655 1.18 -32.60 -1.18
CA VAL A 655 0.89 -34.03 -0.97
C VAL A 655 1.77 -34.91 -1.87
N SER A 656 1.93 -34.54 -3.14
CA SER A 656 2.75 -35.30 -4.10
C SER A 656 4.23 -35.32 -3.70
N LEU A 657 4.77 -34.17 -3.33
CA LEU A 657 6.14 -34.02 -2.84
C LEU A 657 6.38 -34.77 -1.52
N ALA A 658 5.40 -34.75 -0.59
CA ALA A 658 5.48 -35.49 0.67
C ALA A 658 5.43 -37.03 0.48
N ARG A 659 4.95 -37.54 -0.66
CA ARG A 659 5.03 -38.98 -0.98
C ARG A 659 6.41 -39.42 -1.44
N GLN A 660 7.10 -38.56 -2.18
CA GLN A 660 8.40 -38.85 -2.82
C GLN A 660 9.59 -38.64 -1.87
N ALA A 661 9.28 -38.11 -0.70
CA ALA A 661 10.18 -37.75 0.36
C ALA A 661 10.79 -38.97 1.08
N GLU A 662 12.07 -39.27 0.82
CA GLU A 662 12.88 -40.28 1.55
C GLU A 662 13.31 -39.82 2.96
#